data_AF-A0A2V2RWI8-F1
#
_entry.id   AF-A0A2V2RWI8-F1
#
_cell.length_a   1.000
_cell.length_b   1.000
_cell.length_c   1.000
_cell.angle_alpha   90.00
_cell.angle_beta   90.00
_cell.angle_gamma   90.00
#
_symmetry.space_group_name_H-M   'P 1'
#
loop_
_entity.id
_entity.type
_entity.pdbx_description
1 polymer ?
#
loop_
_entity_poly.entity_id
_entity_poly.type
_entity_poly.pdbx_seq_one_letter_code
_entity_poly.pdbx_strand_id
1 'polypeptide(L)'
;MKYSAKSYLVATGLVLAFLAGPANFRTTARDKNKDSSKDKSDSSSQSSSKSSGSATQRGGHEPGYPTDPSSHSGNTKPPYGGGGSSSSASQPGTRTDPRIPNLQDSRSSTRGDDHQSSHAEQDRQARGHGTVQSNLPGGGRQMTHYSANGVRETAVVQHPDGRKQTTTYGPDGKTPKQEVITHPDKTEQTKHYGSDGTLQKEVQIKPDKTEHTRNYGPDGKTLTDETIKHPDNTEQAKHYDKNGKLQKEVETRPDNTQQTKSYSADGNRVKQEVLTHPDGTQKTTHYSPTGRAEKEEFVGKDGSLKTTQYGLNGKPTREEVVNQDHSRAVTTYQAGRDGSPRVQETVHKNSQGVAVSKTVIVNQTSVIKNTTIIKNTTVINNRVERNYIVGRYGYVYEPRYVVYRPYIASWYDPFWYPGGVLVVHPFHFAWGWEAEPWYRCYYGPYWGTYEVYPTPAYWVTDWMVAGYVADHYAASVSAAQAHEEARLAHEEAQRATEAADHAADQAEIAEAKAAQAQAELRVKNAEERAARAERQEANVGKPNPNATPIDKETKEALKNQIEATIAEKKQLAEQSEKAGHPVLPDLSKTLADPNHVYPVSKTTSVTSAKDSSPAGTITEGDLLKLEPGQEEALKKADENTFVKMRVMSSKGEEGEVLAGTVISVPLKDVQEFDNEFRAKLDQGLADADQNKEKFKQPTEGKQPTEKL
;
A
#
# COMPACT_ATOMS: atom_id res chain seq x y z
N MET A 1 15.47 -53.41 35.82
CA MET A 1 14.85 -52.72 36.98
C MET A 1 14.62 -51.25 36.61
N LYS A 2 13.67 -50.58 37.30
CA LYS A 2 13.18 -49.23 36.99
C LYS A 2 14.28 -48.16 37.11
N TYR A 3 14.27 -47.12 36.27
CA TYR A 3 14.55 -45.76 36.74
C TYR A 3 13.70 -44.68 36.04
N SER A 4 13.12 -43.86 36.92
CA SER A 4 12.22 -42.72 36.73
C SER A 4 12.59 -41.73 35.62
N ALA A 5 11.61 -41.36 34.79
CA ALA A 5 11.64 -40.11 34.02
C ALA A 5 11.08 -38.96 34.88
N LYS A 6 11.80 -37.84 34.99
CA LYS A 6 11.31 -36.58 35.55
C LYS A 6 11.23 -35.54 34.45
N SER A 7 10.02 -35.13 34.10
CA SER A 7 9.79 -34.03 33.15
C SER A 7 10.14 -32.68 33.80
N TYR A 8 10.98 -31.89 33.15
CA TYR A 8 11.17 -30.48 33.49
C TYR A 8 10.38 -29.62 32.50
N LEU A 9 9.32 -28.97 33.00
CA LEU A 9 8.69 -27.84 32.32
C LEU A 9 9.61 -26.63 32.46
N VAL A 10 10.20 -26.17 31.35
CA VAL A 10 10.91 -24.89 31.29
C VAL A 10 9.92 -23.82 30.86
N ALA A 11 9.57 -22.94 31.79
CA ALA A 11 8.75 -21.76 31.50
C ALA A 11 9.66 -20.65 30.95
N THR A 12 9.74 -20.53 29.62
CA THR A 12 10.51 -19.48 28.95
C THR A 12 9.65 -18.23 28.75
N GLY A 13 9.56 -17.37 29.78
CA GLY A 13 8.94 -16.06 29.66
C GLY A 13 9.82 -15.11 28.83
N LEU A 14 9.48 -14.90 27.56
CA LEU A 14 10.24 -14.03 26.66
C LEU A 14 9.63 -12.61 26.66
N VAL A 15 10.20 -11.73 27.49
CA VAL A 15 9.81 -10.32 27.56
C VAL A 15 10.44 -9.55 26.40
N LEU A 16 9.65 -9.27 25.36
CA LEU A 16 10.03 -8.34 24.30
C LEU A 16 9.70 -6.90 24.74
N ALA A 17 10.71 -6.20 25.23
CA ALA A 17 10.61 -4.78 25.58
C ALA A 17 10.65 -3.91 24.31
N PHE A 18 9.53 -3.26 23.98
CA PHE A 18 9.50 -2.18 23.00
C PHE A 18 10.12 -0.91 23.62
N LEU A 19 11.25 -0.46 23.08
CA LEU A 19 11.79 0.88 23.32
C LEU A 19 11.62 1.72 22.06
N ALA A 20 10.58 2.55 22.04
CA ALA A 20 10.42 3.63 21.07
C ALA A 20 11.03 4.92 21.65
N GLY A 21 11.96 5.55 20.92
CA GLY A 21 12.58 6.81 21.32
C GLY A 21 13.52 7.36 20.25
N PRO A 22 13.27 8.56 19.68
CA PRO A 22 14.09 9.10 18.60
C PRO A 22 15.35 9.80 19.12
N ALA A 23 16.52 9.30 18.74
CA ALA A 23 17.81 9.92 19.07
C ALA A 23 18.25 10.92 17.99
N ASN A 24 18.04 12.21 18.26
CA ASN A 24 18.65 13.30 17.47
C ASN A 24 20.17 13.35 17.68
N PHE A 25 20.96 13.01 16.66
CA PHE A 25 22.41 13.20 16.70
C PHE A 25 22.80 14.66 16.40
N ARG A 26 23.00 15.45 17.46
CA ARG A 26 23.86 16.64 17.41
C ARG A 26 25.31 16.22 17.65
N THR A 27 26.16 16.38 16.65
CA THR A 27 27.61 16.17 16.78
C THR A 27 28.27 17.37 17.48
N THR A 28 28.63 17.20 18.75
CA THR A 28 29.57 18.12 19.42
C THR A 28 30.98 17.55 19.33
N ALA A 29 31.82 18.14 18.48
CA ALA A 29 33.27 17.91 18.50
C ALA A 29 33.94 19.03 19.30
N ARG A 30 34.87 18.67 20.21
CA ARG A 30 35.61 19.61 21.05
C ARG A 30 37.11 19.33 21.01
N ASP A 31 37.87 20.36 20.65
CA ASP A 31 39.30 20.63 20.91
C ASP A 31 40.33 19.48 20.83
N LYS A 32 41.34 19.63 19.95
CA LYS A 32 42.67 20.11 20.40
C LYS A 32 43.66 20.47 19.25
N ASN A 33 44.52 21.44 19.58
CA ASN A 33 45.71 21.97 18.88
C ASN A 33 45.45 22.82 17.59
N LYS A 34 45.81 24.12 17.48
CA LYS A 34 47.04 24.91 17.82
C LYS A 34 48.08 24.81 16.68
N ASP A 35 48.44 25.87 15.94
CA ASP A 35 48.97 27.17 16.40
C ASP A 35 48.94 28.32 15.33
N SER A 36 49.00 29.58 15.81
CA SER A 36 49.60 30.80 15.17
C SER A 36 48.96 31.61 14.01
N SER A 37 49.28 32.92 14.01
CA SER A 37 49.05 34.00 13.01
C SER A 37 47.59 34.46 12.76
N LYS A 38 47.04 35.54 13.33
CA LYS A 38 47.43 36.97 13.41
C LYS A 38 47.31 37.74 12.09
N ASP A 39 46.19 38.47 11.89
CA ASP A 39 46.23 39.93 11.64
C ASP A 39 44.85 40.62 11.73
N LYS A 40 44.87 41.97 11.72
CA LYS A 40 43.75 42.89 12.00
C LYS A 40 42.93 43.23 10.75
N SER A 41 41.66 43.62 10.93
CA SER A 41 41.13 44.92 10.44
C SER A 41 39.69 45.19 10.88
N ASP A 42 39.36 46.48 11.04
CA ASP A 42 38.06 47.00 11.44
C ASP A 42 37.05 47.03 10.28
N SER A 43 35.75 47.03 10.58
CA SER A 43 34.89 48.23 10.44
C SER A 43 33.39 47.92 10.32
N SER A 44 32.62 48.89 10.83
CA SER A 44 31.17 48.98 10.86
C SER A 44 30.48 49.09 9.49
N SER A 45 29.21 48.65 9.42
CA SER A 45 28.11 49.58 9.09
C SER A 45 26.72 49.01 9.39
N GLN A 46 25.90 49.80 10.07
CA GLN A 46 24.44 49.64 10.08
C GLN A 46 23.86 50.38 8.86
N SER A 47 22.77 49.89 8.29
CA SER A 47 21.75 50.80 7.76
C SER A 47 20.36 50.16 7.83
N SER A 48 19.37 51.02 8.01
CA SER A 48 17.95 50.68 8.14
C SER A 48 17.16 51.31 6.98
N SER A 49 16.01 50.74 6.64
CA SER A 49 14.95 51.53 5.98
C SER A 49 13.55 51.01 6.32
N LYS A 50 12.61 51.95 6.40
CA LYS A 50 11.16 51.77 6.59
C LYS A 50 10.43 52.51 5.46
N SER A 51 9.33 51.95 4.96
CA SER A 51 8.22 52.66 4.28
C SER A 51 7.07 51.65 4.09
N SER A 52 5.83 51.78 4.62
CA SER A 52 4.68 52.64 4.19
C SER A 52 4.35 52.58 2.68
N GLY A 53 3.09 52.51 2.20
CA GLY A 53 1.74 52.44 2.85
C GLY A 53 0.60 52.86 1.86
N SER A 54 -0.68 52.52 2.14
CA SER A 54 -1.92 52.72 1.31
C SER A 54 -2.10 51.76 0.10
N ALA A 55 -3.26 51.18 -0.28
CA ALA A 55 -4.73 51.42 -0.17
C ALA A 55 -5.29 52.43 -1.22
N THR A 56 -6.36 52.19 -2.01
CA THR A 56 -7.76 51.88 -1.59
C THR A 56 -8.71 51.58 -2.79
N GLN A 57 -9.61 50.56 -2.72
CA GLN A 57 -10.97 50.35 -3.36
C GLN A 57 -11.20 50.55 -4.91
N ARG A 58 -12.23 50.05 -5.64
CA ARG A 58 -13.60 49.52 -5.39
C ARG A 58 -14.24 48.93 -6.68
N GLY A 59 -15.26 48.05 -6.54
CA GLY A 59 -16.29 47.72 -7.56
C GLY A 59 -15.98 46.53 -8.48
N GLY A 60 -16.88 45.59 -8.82
CA GLY A 60 -18.24 45.30 -8.33
C GLY A 60 -19.29 45.15 -9.44
N HIS A 61 -19.72 43.90 -9.75
CA HIS A 61 -21.05 43.53 -10.26
C HIS A 61 -21.18 42.00 -10.48
N GLU A 62 -22.20 41.38 -9.86
CA GLU A 62 -22.90 40.19 -10.39
C GLU A 62 -24.01 40.66 -11.35
N PRO A 63 -24.54 39.77 -12.21
CA PRO A 63 -25.91 39.31 -11.94
C PRO A 63 -26.26 37.88 -12.42
N GLY A 64 -27.30 37.29 -11.80
CA GLY A 64 -28.31 36.51 -12.54
C GLY A 64 -28.49 35.03 -12.22
N TYR A 65 -29.36 34.73 -11.25
CA TYR A 65 -30.10 33.45 -11.21
C TYR A 65 -31.41 33.56 -12.00
N PRO A 66 -31.79 32.57 -12.83
CA PRO A 66 -33.13 32.43 -13.37
C PRO A 66 -34.06 31.61 -12.45
N THR A 67 -35.36 31.71 -12.70
CA THR A 67 -36.48 31.14 -11.92
C THR A 67 -36.86 29.70 -12.32
N ASP A 68 -37.62 29.06 -11.42
CA ASP A 68 -38.59 27.94 -11.58
C ASP A 68 -39.17 27.70 -13.00
N PRO A 69 -39.67 26.48 -13.38
CA PRO A 69 -40.63 25.74 -12.53
C PRO A 69 -40.71 24.19 -12.60
N SER A 70 -41.50 23.68 -11.66
CA SER A 70 -42.51 22.60 -11.80
C SER A 70 -42.17 21.13 -11.55
N SER A 71 -43.02 20.57 -10.69
CA SER A 71 -43.24 19.17 -10.38
C SER A 71 -43.70 18.31 -11.56
N HIS A 72 -43.37 17.01 -11.51
CA HIS A 72 -44.24 15.96 -12.03
C HIS A 72 -44.22 14.72 -11.12
N SER A 73 -45.40 14.24 -10.76
CA SER A 73 -45.59 13.01 -9.99
C SER A 73 -45.64 11.78 -10.90
N GLY A 74 -44.87 10.74 -10.58
CA GLY A 74 -44.87 9.46 -11.30
C GLY A 74 -44.98 8.28 -10.34
N ASN A 75 -46.21 7.86 -10.03
CA ASN A 75 -46.49 6.79 -9.06
C ASN A 75 -46.74 5.46 -9.78
N THR A 76 -45.87 4.46 -9.61
CA THR A 76 -46.14 3.07 -10.05
C THR A 76 -45.79 2.05 -8.97
N LYS A 77 -46.84 1.44 -8.41
CA LYS A 77 -46.82 0.27 -7.51
C LYS A 77 -46.30 -1.00 -8.23
N PRO A 78 -45.69 -1.96 -7.50
CA PRO A 78 -45.56 -3.34 -7.95
C PRO A 78 -46.84 -4.17 -7.67
N PRO A 79 -47.15 -5.21 -8.48
CA PRO A 79 -48.07 -6.29 -8.12
C PRO A 79 -47.33 -7.37 -7.28
N TYR A 80 -47.89 -7.81 -6.14
CA TYR A 80 -48.68 -9.05 -5.95
C TYR A 80 -47.95 -10.36 -6.34
N GLY A 81 -47.92 -11.42 -5.52
CA GLY A 81 -48.45 -11.65 -4.16
C GLY A 81 -48.06 -13.06 -3.67
N GLY A 82 -47.92 -13.32 -2.36
CA GLY A 82 -48.93 -14.01 -1.53
C GLY A 82 -48.50 -15.47 -1.22
N GLY A 83 -48.91 -16.16 -0.14
CA GLY A 83 -49.59 -15.80 1.12
C GLY A 83 -48.72 -16.18 2.34
N GLY A 84 -49.10 -16.04 3.62
CA GLY A 84 -50.40 -16.31 4.28
C GLY A 84 -50.31 -17.68 4.99
N SER A 85 -50.66 -17.91 6.27
CA SER A 85 -51.25 -17.08 7.36
C SER A 85 -50.64 -17.57 8.71
N SER A 86 -51.05 -17.24 9.94
CA SER A 86 -52.22 -16.55 10.55
C SER A 86 -51.79 -16.01 11.94
N SER A 87 -52.24 -14.84 12.43
CA SER A 87 -53.36 -14.61 13.37
C SER A 87 -53.52 -15.64 14.53
N SER A 88 -53.74 -15.25 15.79
CA SER A 88 -54.44 -14.04 16.29
C SER A 88 -53.98 -13.59 17.68
N ALA A 89 -54.29 -12.33 18.03
CA ALA A 89 -54.14 -11.76 19.37
C ALA A 89 -55.50 -11.23 19.86
N SER A 90 -55.68 -11.09 21.18
CA SER A 90 -56.82 -10.36 21.77
C SER A 90 -56.45 -9.79 23.15
N GLN A 91 -56.79 -8.51 23.35
CA GLN A 91 -56.78 -7.79 24.64
C GLN A 91 -58.26 -7.40 24.99
N PRO A 92 -58.58 -6.52 25.96
CA PRO A 92 -58.55 -6.83 27.41
C PRO A 92 -59.82 -6.39 28.20
N GLY A 93 -59.97 -6.91 29.42
CA GLY A 93 -60.42 -6.13 30.60
C GLY A 93 -61.91 -6.09 31.00
N THR A 94 -62.17 -6.29 32.31
CA THR A 94 -63.18 -5.64 33.21
C THR A 94 -63.23 -6.40 34.56
N ARG A 95 -63.96 -5.98 35.61
CA ARG A 95 -63.62 -4.89 36.56
C ARG A 95 -64.32 -5.13 37.95
N THR A 96 -63.54 -5.24 39.03
CA THR A 96 -63.81 -4.95 40.49
C THR A 96 -65.11 -5.37 41.23
N ASP A 97 -64.93 -6.18 42.31
CA ASP A 97 -65.50 -6.06 43.71
C ASP A 97 -67.04 -6.22 43.97
N PRO A 98 -67.59 -6.34 45.22
CA PRO A 98 -66.96 -6.41 46.58
C PRO A 98 -67.59 -7.34 47.69
N ARG A 99 -66.90 -7.44 48.86
CA ARG A 99 -67.39 -7.57 50.29
C ARG A 99 -68.05 -8.90 50.80
N ILE A 100 -67.54 -9.58 51.87
CA ILE A 100 -67.56 -9.34 53.38
C ILE A 100 -68.87 -9.85 54.07
N PRO A 101 -68.91 -10.37 55.34
CA PRO A 101 -67.92 -11.00 56.26
C PRO A 101 -68.43 -12.28 57.00
N ASN A 102 -67.67 -12.82 57.98
CA ASN A 102 -68.11 -12.75 59.40
C ASN A 102 -66.95 -12.94 60.42
N LEU A 103 -67.11 -12.41 61.64
CA LEU A 103 -66.15 -12.47 62.75
C LEU A 103 -66.51 -13.57 63.78
N GLN A 104 -65.51 -13.91 64.61
CA GLN A 104 -65.61 -14.33 66.03
C GLN A 104 -66.66 -15.38 66.42
N ASP A 105 -66.20 -16.49 67.01
CA ASP A 105 -66.28 -16.54 68.49
C ASP A 105 -65.20 -17.45 69.12
N SER A 106 -65.19 -17.46 70.45
CA SER A 106 -64.09 -17.80 71.34
C SER A 106 -64.44 -18.98 72.24
N ARG A 107 -63.47 -19.88 72.54
CA ARG A 107 -63.23 -20.45 73.89
C ARG A 107 -62.17 -21.56 73.94
N SER A 108 -61.04 -21.22 74.57
CA SER A 108 -60.35 -21.94 75.65
C SER A 108 -60.31 -23.49 75.74
N SER A 109 -59.10 -23.98 76.04
CA SER A 109 -58.78 -25.23 76.77
C SER A 109 -58.93 -26.54 75.96
N THR A 110 -58.05 -27.53 76.04
CA THR A 110 -57.13 -27.94 77.14
C THR A 110 -55.93 -28.73 76.58
N ARG A 111 -54.89 -28.99 77.41
CA ARG A 111 -53.87 -30.09 77.34
C ARG A 111 -53.75 -30.87 76.01
N GLY A 112 -52.59 -30.95 75.34
CA GLY A 112 -51.22 -30.92 75.84
C GLY A 112 -50.63 -32.34 75.78
N ASP A 113 -49.43 -32.47 75.23
CA ASP A 113 -48.50 -33.59 75.45
C ASP A 113 -47.11 -33.19 74.93
N ASP A 114 -46.08 -33.57 75.68
CA ASP A 114 -44.68 -33.35 75.33
C ASP A 114 -44.24 -34.27 74.19
N HIS A 115 -43.34 -33.80 73.32
CA HIS A 115 -42.09 -34.55 73.10
C HIS A 115 -40.98 -33.69 72.45
N GLN A 116 -39.94 -33.53 73.26
CA GLN A 116 -38.58 -33.10 72.98
C GLN A 116 -38.04 -33.41 71.56
N SER A 117 -37.65 -32.38 70.81
CA SER A 117 -36.55 -32.46 69.83
C SER A 117 -35.89 -31.09 69.53
N SER A 118 -35.85 -30.18 70.51
CA SER A 118 -35.34 -28.80 70.33
C SER A 118 -33.99 -28.51 71.01
N HIS A 119 -33.46 -29.43 71.82
CA HIS A 119 -32.23 -29.19 72.60
C HIS A 119 -30.91 -29.50 71.86
N ALA A 120 -30.92 -30.17 70.71
CA ALA A 120 -29.70 -30.40 69.92
C ALA A 120 -29.32 -29.20 69.03
N GLU A 121 -30.24 -28.25 68.80
CA GLU A 121 -30.07 -27.19 67.80
C GLU A 121 -29.73 -25.84 68.43
N GLN A 122 -30.18 -25.57 69.66
CA GLN A 122 -29.78 -24.37 70.43
C GLN A 122 -28.37 -24.50 71.05
N ASP A 123 -27.92 -25.70 71.41
CA ASP A 123 -26.63 -25.90 72.09
C ASP A 123 -25.41 -25.78 71.13
N ARG A 124 -25.63 -25.90 69.81
CA ARG A 124 -24.61 -25.63 68.78
C ARG A 124 -24.33 -24.14 68.56
N GLN A 125 -25.25 -23.24 68.92
CA GLN A 125 -25.04 -21.80 68.76
C GLN A 125 -24.13 -21.21 69.85
N ALA A 126 -23.92 -21.92 70.97
CA ALA A 126 -23.17 -21.44 72.12
C ALA A 126 -21.65 -21.74 72.08
N ARG A 127 -21.18 -22.53 71.11
CA ARG A 127 -19.75 -22.86 70.92
C ARG A 127 -19.38 -22.67 69.45
N GLY A 128 -18.61 -21.63 69.13
CA GLY A 128 -18.30 -21.21 67.76
C GLY A 128 -17.37 -22.14 66.97
N HIS A 129 -17.55 -23.46 67.03
CA HIS A 129 -16.75 -24.43 66.26
C HIS A 129 -17.65 -25.54 65.69
N GLY A 130 -17.40 -25.93 64.43
CA GLY A 130 -18.14 -26.99 63.75
C GLY A 130 -19.16 -26.50 62.71
N THR A 131 -20.10 -27.37 62.33
CA THR A 131 -21.05 -27.13 61.23
C THR A 131 -22.42 -26.70 61.73
N VAL A 132 -22.89 -25.54 61.24
CA VAL A 132 -24.26 -25.03 61.46
C VAL A 132 -25.05 -25.17 60.16
N GLN A 133 -26.18 -25.86 60.20
CA GLN A 133 -27.14 -25.92 59.09
C GLN A 133 -28.30 -24.95 59.35
N SER A 134 -28.79 -24.29 58.30
CA SER A 134 -29.97 -23.44 58.32
C SER A 134 -30.77 -23.57 57.03
N ASN A 135 -32.09 -23.39 57.13
CA ASN A 135 -32.97 -23.27 55.96
C ASN A 135 -33.05 -21.80 55.57
N LEU A 136 -32.91 -21.51 54.27
CA LEU A 136 -32.99 -20.15 53.74
C LEU A 136 -34.45 -19.78 53.39
N PRO A 137 -34.83 -18.50 53.52
CA PRO A 137 -36.07 -17.99 52.94
C PRO A 137 -36.13 -18.34 51.45
N GLY A 138 -37.22 -18.98 51.02
CA GLY A 138 -37.36 -19.50 49.64
C GLY A 138 -37.01 -20.98 49.45
N GLY A 139 -36.67 -21.72 50.51
CA GLY A 139 -36.56 -23.20 50.47
C GLY A 139 -35.17 -23.77 50.14
N GLY A 140 -34.16 -22.92 50.00
CA GLY A 140 -32.76 -23.35 49.93
C GLY A 140 -32.22 -23.85 51.28
N ARG A 141 -31.08 -24.54 51.27
CA ARG A 141 -30.37 -24.97 52.48
C ARG A 141 -28.97 -24.38 52.50
N GLN A 142 -28.53 -23.88 53.66
CA GLN A 142 -27.16 -23.43 53.89
C GLN A 142 -26.50 -24.27 54.99
N MET A 143 -25.27 -24.70 54.76
CA MET A 143 -24.38 -25.26 55.78
C MET A 143 -23.15 -24.37 55.92
N THR A 144 -22.79 -23.96 57.13
CA THR A 144 -21.66 -23.08 57.42
C THR A 144 -20.70 -23.78 58.37
N HIS A 145 -19.42 -23.83 58.03
CA HIS A 145 -18.35 -24.41 58.86
C HIS A 145 -17.55 -23.31 59.53
N TYR A 146 -17.34 -23.46 60.84
CA TYR A 146 -16.53 -22.58 61.66
C TYR A 146 -15.29 -23.31 62.18
N SER A 147 -14.16 -22.62 62.15
CA SER A 147 -12.89 -23.06 62.73
C SER A 147 -13.02 -23.30 64.23
N ALA A 148 -12.00 -23.90 64.85
CA ALA A 148 -11.93 -24.04 66.30
C ALA A 148 -12.05 -22.70 67.07
N ASN A 149 -11.79 -21.57 66.41
CA ASN A 149 -11.66 -20.24 67.00
C ASN A 149 -12.88 -19.31 66.73
N GLY A 150 -14.03 -19.80 66.24
CA GLY A 150 -15.18 -18.93 65.93
C GLY A 150 -15.20 -18.37 64.51
N VAL A 151 -14.14 -18.56 63.72
CA VAL A 151 -13.99 -17.93 62.40
C VAL A 151 -14.70 -18.78 61.35
N ARG A 152 -15.57 -18.16 60.55
CA ARG A 152 -16.24 -18.82 59.42
C ARG A 152 -15.19 -19.21 58.36
N GLU A 153 -15.10 -20.49 58.03
CA GLU A 153 -14.15 -20.99 57.02
C GLU A 153 -14.83 -21.20 55.67
N THR A 154 -15.97 -21.89 55.66
CA THR A 154 -16.74 -22.17 54.43
C THR A 154 -18.24 -22.06 54.65
N ALA A 155 -18.98 -21.81 53.57
CA ALA A 155 -20.43 -21.95 53.53
C ALA A 155 -20.88 -22.57 52.21
N VAL A 156 -21.72 -23.60 52.29
CA VAL A 156 -22.33 -24.29 51.15
C VAL A 156 -23.82 -23.95 51.12
N VAL A 157 -24.29 -23.32 50.05
CA VAL A 157 -25.70 -23.04 49.78
C VAL A 157 -26.18 -23.94 48.64
N GLN A 158 -27.25 -24.69 48.88
CA GLN A 158 -27.96 -25.44 47.85
C GLN A 158 -29.30 -24.74 47.59
N HIS A 159 -29.46 -24.27 46.35
CA HIS A 159 -30.61 -23.49 45.91
C HIS A 159 -31.73 -24.40 45.35
N PRO A 160 -33.01 -23.96 45.40
CA PRO A 160 -34.14 -24.74 44.86
C PRO A 160 -34.08 -24.98 43.35
N ASP A 161 -33.37 -24.13 42.61
CA ASP A 161 -33.13 -24.26 41.16
C ASP A 161 -32.10 -25.34 40.80
N GLY A 162 -31.51 -26.03 41.79
CA GLY A 162 -30.47 -27.04 41.62
C GLY A 162 -29.04 -26.50 41.66
N ARG A 163 -28.85 -25.18 41.73
CA ARG A 163 -27.53 -24.55 41.83
C ARG A 163 -26.90 -24.82 43.20
N LYS A 164 -25.61 -25.16 43.23
CA LYS A 164 -24.82 -25.34 44.46
C LYS A 164 -23.69 -24.32 44.51
N GLN A 165 -23.70 -23.45 45.51
CA GLN A 165 -22.69 -22.42 45.75
C GLN A 165 -21.87 -22.78 46.99
N THR A 166 -20.54 -22.70 46.91
CA THR A 166 -19.61 -22.95 48.01
C THR A 166 -18.66 -21.75 48.15
N THR A 167 -18.80 -20.98 49.22
CA THR A 167 -17.95 -19.81 49.51
C THR A 167 -16.93 -20.15 50.60
N THR A 168 -15.66 -19.92 50.33
CA THR A 168 -14.53 -20.01 51.27
C THR A 168 -14.12 -18.61 51.70
N TYR A 169 -13.92 -18.39 52.99
CA TYR A 169 -13.66 -17.08 53.59
C TYR A 169 -12.18 -16.86 53.92
N GLY A 170 -11.79 -15.59 54.07
CA GLY A 170 -10.48 -15.17 54.55
C GLY A 170 -10.31 -15.36 56.07
N PRO A 171 -9.13 -15.03 56.62
CA PRO A 171 -8.84 -15.15 58.06
C PRO A 171 -9.73 -14.30 58.98
N ASP A 172 -10.45 -13.31 58.43
CA ASP A 172 -11.40 -12.47 59.14
C ASP A 172 -12.80 -13.12 59.31
N GLY A 173 -13.06 -14.25 58.64
CA GLY A 173 -14.35 -14.93 58.58
C GLY A 173 -15.47 -14.13 57.88
N LYS A 174 -15.13 -13.06 57.14
CA LYS A 174 -16.07 -12.11 56.56
C LYS A 174 -15.84 -11.90 55.07
N THR A 175 -14.61 -11.60 54.66
CA THR A 175 -14.27 -11.45 53.24
C THR A 175 -14.32 -12.82 52.55
N PRO A 176 -15.02 -12.97 51.41
CA PRO A 176 -14.87 -14.15 50.59
C PRO A 176 -13.45 -14.15 50.02
N LYS A 177 -12.83 -15.33 49.94
CA LYS A 177 -11.57 -15.57 49.23
C LYS A 177 -11.82 -16.31 47.91
N GLN A 178 -12.78 -17.22 47.92
CA GLN A 178 -13.18 -18.00 46.75
C GLN A 178 -14.67 -18.36 46.82
N GLU A 179 -15.34 -18.43 45.68
CA GLU A 179 -16.72 -18.91 45.54
C GLU A 179 -16.77 -19.90 44.37
N VAL A 180 -17.32 -21.10 44.57
CA VAL A 180 -17.49 -22.13 43.53
C VAL A 180 -18.98 -22.40 43.35
N ILE A 181 -19.51 -22.20 42.15
CA ILE A 181 -20.92 -22.33 41.80
C ILE A 181 -21.06 -23.43 40.75
N THR A 182 -21.68 -24.56 41.10
CA THR A 182 -22.08 -25.60 40.14
C THR A 182 -23.53 -25.36 39.73
N HIS A 183 -23.76 -25.21 38.42
CA HIS A 183 -25.08 -25.01 37.83
C HIS A 183 -25.73 -26.36 37.43
N PRO A 184 -27.07 -26.43 37.24
CA PRO A 184 -27.78 -27.67 36.90
C PRO A 184 -27.36 -28.31 35.57
N ASP A 185 -26.87 -27.50 34.63
CA ASP A 185 -26.30 -27.94 33.35
C ASP A 185 -24.90 -28.56 33.47
N LYS A 186 -24.33 -28.59 34.68
CA LYS A 186 -22.94 -28.95 35.03
C LYS A 186 -21.88 -27.92 34.63
N THR A 187 -22.27 -26.68 34.32
CA THR A 187 -21.31 -25.57 34.24
C THR A 187 -20.80 -25.25 35.64
N GLU A 188 -19.48 -25.15 35.81
CA GLU A 188 -18.85 -24.73 37.07
C GLU A 188 -18.27 -23.33 36.93
N GLN A 189 -18.64 -22.41 37.83
CA GLN A 189 -18.14 -21.03 37.88
C GLN A 189 -17.39 -20.81 39.20
N THR A 190 -16.09 -20.58 39.13
CA THR A 190 -15.24 -20.24 40.29
C THR A 190 -14.84 -18.78 40.25
N LYS A 191 -15.09 -18.04 41.34
CA LYS A 191 -14.63 -16.66 41.55
C LYS A 191 -13.56 -16.63 42.63
N HIS A 192 -12.56 -15.79 42.45
CA HIS A 192 -11.49 -15.51 43.40
C HIS A 192 -11.48 -14.02 43.74
N TYR A 193 -11.28 -13.74 45.02
CA TYR A 193 -11.41 -12.40 45.58
C TYR A 193 -10.10 -11.96 46.25
N GLY A 194 -9.84 -10.65 46.20
CA GLY A 194 -8.72 -10.00 46.89
C GLY A 194 -8.90 -9.97 48.41
N SER A 195 -7.86 -9.54 49.13
CA SER A 195 -7.88 -9.40 50.60
C SER A 195 -8.87 -8.35 51.13
N ASP A 196 -9.38 -7.48 50.25
CA ASP A 196 -10.42 -6.49 50.50
C ASP A 196 -11.83 -6.98 50.07
N GLY A 197 -11.93 -8.19 49.53
CA GLY A 197 -13.17 -8.76 48.98
C GLY A 197 -13.53 -8.31 47.56
N THR A 198 -12.65 -7.57 46.86
CA THR A 198 -12.85 -7.25 45.42
C THR A 198 -12.74 -8.51 44.56
N LEU A 199 -13.53 -8.61 43.48
CA LEU A 199 -13.41 -9.73 42.53
C LEU A 199 -12.15 -9.55 41.69
N GLN A 200 -11.24 -10.53 41.69
CA GLN A 200 -9.98 -10.44 40.93
C GLN A 200 -9.92 -11.40 39.75
N LYS A 201 -10.56 -12.57 39.87
CA LYS A 201 -10.60 -13.59 38.80
C LYS A 201 -11.89 -14.38 38.85
N GLU A 202 -12.37 -14.77 37.68
CA GLU A 202 -13.50 -15.66 37.47
C GLU A 202 -13.12 -16.71 36.43
N VAL A 203 -13.53 -17.96 36.64
CA VAL A 203 -13.29 -19.10 35.74
C VAL A 203 -14.60 -19.85 35.56
N GLN A 204 -15.06 -20.00 34.33
CA GLN A 204 -16.26 -20.76 33.99
C GLN A 204 -15.88 -21.97 33.11
N ILE A 205 -16.11 -23.18 33.60
CA ILE A 205 -15.88 -24.43 32.86
C ILE A 205 -17.23 -24.98 32.44
N LYS A 206 -17.46 -25.08 31.13
CA LYS A 206 -18.67 -25.64 30.53
C LYS A 206 -18.59 -27.18 30.44
N PRO A 207 -19.72 -27.90 30.24
CA PRO A 207 -19.74 -29.36 30.16
C PRO A 207 -18.96 -29.97 28.97
N ASP A 208 -18.76 -29.20 27.90
CA ASP A 208 -17.92 -29.53 26.75
C ASP A 208 -16.41 -29.43 27.06
N LYS A 209 -16.05 -28.93 28.25
CA LYS A 209 -14.70 -28.53 28.72
C LYS A 209 -14.16 -27.22 28.14
N THR A 210 -14.99 -26.39 27.52
CA THR A 210 -14.60 -25.01 27.22
C THR A 210 -14.41 -24.25 28.54
N GLU A 211 -13.19 -23.74 28.79
CA GLU A 211 -12.86 -22.91 29.95
C GLU A 211 -12.87 -21.43 29.53
N HIS A 212 -13.57 -20.59 30.29
CA HIS A 212 -13.61 -19.14 30.11
C HIS A 212 -13.13 -18.45 31.40
N THR A 213 -11.92 -17.92 31.38
CA THR A 213 -11.31 -17.13 32.46
C THR A 213 -11.49 -15.63 32.19
N ARG A 214 -11.82 -14.85 33.22
CA ARG A 214 -11.85 -13.38 33.24
C ARG A 214 -11.05 -12.86 34.43
N ASN A 215 -10.12 -11.93 34.19
CA ASN A 215 -9.35 -11.25 35.23
C ASN A 215 -9.79 -9.79 35.34
N TYR A 216 -9.84 -9.27 36.56
CA TYR A 216 -10.34 -7.93 36.86
C TYR A 216 -9.29 -7.09 37.59
N GLY A 217 -9.33 -5.78 37.36
CA GLY A 217 -8.44 -4.80 37.96
C GLY A 217 -8.72 -4.55 39.45
N PRO A 218 -7.93 -3.68 40.10
CA PRO A 218 -8.04 -3.40 41.54
C PRO A 218 -9.38 -2.80 42.00
N ASP A 219 -10.22 -2.34 41.07
CA ASP A 219 -11.58 -1.85 41.35
C ASP A 219 -12.62 -2.98 41.46
N GLY A 220 -12.23 -4.22 41.13
CA GLY A 220 -13.08 -5.40 41.07
C GLY A 220 -14.16 -5.37 39.99
N LYS A 221 -14.02 -4.52 38.98
CA LYS A 221 -15.04 -4.26 37.94
C LYS A 221 -14.47 -4.15 36.53
N THR A 222 -13.34 -3.46 36.38
CA THR A 222 -12.68 -3.30 35.08
C THR A 222 -12.06 -4.62 34.67
N LEU A 223 -12.54 -5.19 33.56
CA LEU A 223 -11.95 -6.38 32.96
C LEU A 223 -10.55 -6.00 32.43
N THR A 224 -9.51 -6.75 32.81
CA THR A 224 -8.14 -6.57 32.27
C THR A 224 -7.80 -7.62 31.23
N ASP A 225 -8.28 -8.85 31.43
CA ASP A 225 -8.00 -9.97 30.53
C ASP A 225 -9.20 -10.93 30.46
N GLU A 226 -9.44 -11.46 29.27
CA GLU A 226 -10.42 -12.52 28.99
C GLU A 226 -9.67 -13.67 28.30
N THR A 227 -9.96 -14.93 28.63
CA THR A 227 -9.32 -16.09 27.99
C THR A 227 -10.32 -17.22 27.83
N ILE A 228 -10.52 -17.68 26.59
CA ILE A 228 -11.41 -18.79 26.24
C ILE A 228 -10.54 -19.91 25.67
N LYS A 229 -10.51 -21.06 26.35
CA LYS A 229 -9.82 -22.28 25.90
C LYS A 229 -10.84 -23.31 25.46
N HIS A 230 -10.76 -23.72 24.21
CA HIS A 230 -11.65 -24.71 23.62
C HIS A 230 -11.07 -26.14 23.73
N PRO A 231 -11.92 -27.20 23.66
CA PRO A 231 -11.48 -28.58 23.83
C PRO A 231 -10.57 -29.13 22.73
N ASP A 232 -10.48 -28.44 21.59
CA ASP A 232 -9.56 -28.70 20.48
C ASP A 232 -8.15 -28.11 20.72
N ASN A 233 -7.95 -27.40 21.83
CA ASN A 233 -6.78 -26.57 22.18
C ASN A 233 -6.66 -25.25 21.40
N THR A 234 -7.73 -24.78 20.77
CA THR A 234 -7.80 -23.38 20.32
C THR A 234 -7.98 -22.46 21.54
N GLU A 235 -7.14 -21.44 21.68
CA GLU A 235 -7.18 -20.48 22.80
C GLU A 235 -7.31 -19.05 22.27
N GLN A 236 -8.31 -18.31 22.75
CA GLN A 236 -8.51 -16.89 22.48
C GLN A 236 -8.24 -16.10 23.76
N ALA A 237 -7.27 -15.19 23.74
CA ALA A 237 -6.94 -14.31 24.85
C ALA A 237 -7.12 -12.84 24.44
N LYS A 238 -7.86 -12.06 25.22
CA LYS A 238 -8.04 -10.61 25.03
C LYS A 238 -7.46 -9.86 26.20
N HIS A 239 -6.85 -8.72 25.92
CA HIS A 239 -6.28 -7.81 26.90
C HIS A 239 -6.87 -6.41 26.72
N TYR A 240 -7.23 -5.81 27.85
CA TYR A 240 -7.95 -4.55 27.95
C TYR A 240 -7.13 -3.51 28.71
N ASP A 241 -7.29 -2.23 28.38
CA ASP A 241 -6.65 -1.14 29.10
C ASP A 241 -7.27 -0.90 30.49
N LYS A 242 -6.71 0.06 31.23
CA LYS A 242 -7.20 0.52 32.53
C LYS A 242 -8.63 1.11 32.52
N ASN A 243 -9.23 1.32 31.34
CA ASN A 243 -10.58 1.83 31.15
C ASN A 243 -11.54 0.74 30.61
N GLY A 244 -11.08 -0.51 30.45
CA GLY A 244 -11.85 -1.63 29.90
C GLY A 244 -11.96 -1.62 28.37
N LYS A 245 -11.12 -0.88 27.64
CA LYS A 245 -11.05 -0.87 26.18
C LYS A 245 -10.16 -1.99 25.67
N LEU A 246 -10.62 -2.76 24.69
CA LEU A 246 -9.85 -3.85 24.08
C LEU A 246 -8.60 -3.27 23.40
N GLN A 247 -7.41 -3.72 23.80
CA GLN A 247 -6.13 -3.28 23.21
C GLN A 247 -5.49 -4.38 22.35
N LYS A 248 -5.68 -5.64 22.73
CA LYS A 248 -5.07 -6.78 22.05
C LYS A 248 -5.96 -8.01 22.11
N GLU A 249 -6.01 -8.77 21.02
CA GLU A 249 -6.60 -10.10 20.94
C GLU A 249 -5.55 -11.07 20.38
N VAL A 250 -5.47 -12.29 20.90
CA VAL A 250 -4.55 -13.35 20.47
C VAL A 250 -5.34 -14.65 20.33
N GLU A 251 -5.48 -15.16 19.11
CA GLU A 251 -5.97 -16.51 18.84
C GLU A 251 -4.76 -17.43 18.63
N THR A 252 -4.64 -18.49 19.43
CA THR A 252 -3.67 -19.57 19.25
C THR A 252 -4.41 -20.80 18.76
N ARG A 253 -4.04 -21.32 17.59
CA ARG A 253 -4.63 -22.50 16.98
C ARG A 253 -3.93 -23.79 17.43
N PRO A 254 -4.53 -24.98 17.24
CA PRO A 254 -3.98 -26.25 17.71
C PRO A 254 -2.63 -26.64 17.06
N ASP A 255 -2.27 -26.04 15.92
CA ASP A 255 -0.96 -26.17 15.28
C ASP A 255 0.12 -25.28 15.92
N ASN A 256 -0.25 -24.39 16.84
CA ASN A 256 0.50 -23.27 17.41
C ASN A 256 0.67 -22.05 16.48
N THR A 257 -0.09 -21.95 15.38
CA THR A 257 -0.22 -20.68 14.65
C THR A 257 -0.92 -19.66 15.54
N GLN A 258 -0.32 -18.47 15.70
CA GLN A 258 -0.85 -17.39 16.53
C GLN A 258 -1.27 -16.20 15.65
N GLN A 259 -2.51 -15.73 15.81
CA GLN A 259 -3.05 -14.52 15.20
C GLN A 259 -3.24 -13.47 16.29
N THR A 260 -2.39 -12.43 16.31
CA THR A 260 -2.49 -11.29 17.22
C THR A 260 -3.10 -10.11 16.51
N LYS A 261 -4.18 -9.52 17.04
CA LYS A 261 -4.71 -8.22 16.62
C LYS A 261 -4.44 -7.18 17.69
N SER A 262 -3.92 -6.02 17.29
CA SER A 262 -3.75 -4.84 18.14
C SER A 262 -4.75 -3.77 17.72
N TYR A 263 -5.44 -3.19 18.68
CA TYR A 263 -6.55 -2.27 18.47
C TYR A 263 -6.16 -0.80 18.66
N SER A 264 -7.05 0.08 18.24
CA SER A 264 -7.07 1.52 18.52
C SER A 264 -7.36 1.81 20.00
N ALA A 265 -7.12 3.05 20.45
CA ALA A 265 -7.29 3.41 21.86
C ALA A 265 -8.78 3.38 22.27
N ASP A 266 -9.68 3.67 21.34
CA ASP A 266 -11.13 3.51 21.51
C ASP A 266 -11.58 2.03 21.65
N GLY A 267 -10.72 1.07 21.30
CA GLY A 267 -10.94 -0.37 21.34
C GLY A 267 -11.76 -0.97 20.19
N ASN A 268 -12.08 -0.20 19.13
CA ASN A 268 -13.03 -0.62 18.10
C ASN A 268 -12.41 -0.97 16.74
N ARG A 269 -11.21 -0.45 16.42
CA ARG A 269 -10.56 -0.59 15.10
C ARG A 269 -9.27 -1.37 15.24
N VAL A 270 -8.97 -2.28 14.30
CA VAL A 270 -7.68 -2.99 14.27
C VAL A 270 -6.64 -2.06 13.65
N LYS A 271 -5.52 -1.81 14.33
CA LYS A 271 -4.37 -1.05 13.81
C LYS A 271 -3.31 -1.97 13.19
N GLN A 272 -3.14 -3.15 13.76
CA GLN A 272 -2.16 -4.13 13.30
C GLN A 272 -2.66 -5.55 13.54
N GLU A 273 -2.39 -6.44 12.60
CA GLU A 273 -2.63 -7.87 12.72
C GLU A 273 -1.31 -8.61 12.45
N VAL A 274 -0.98 -9.62 13.24
CA VAL A 274 0.25 -10.40 13.15
C VAL A 274 -0.10 -11.89 13.18
N LEU A 275 0.09 -12.58 12.06
CA LEU A 275 -0.03 -14.03 11.93
C LEU A 275 1.37 -14.63 12.03
N THR A 276 1.65 -15.41 13.08
CA THR A 276 2.94 -16.09 13.30
C THR A 276 2.73 -17.59 13.20
N HIS A 277 3.48 -18.26 12.34
CA HIS A 277 3.43 -19.71 12.16
C HIS A 277 4.52 -20.43 12.98
N PRO A 278 4.31 -21.72 13.32
CA PRO A 278 5.28 -22.52 14.10
C PRO A 278 6.65 -22.70 13.42
N ASP A 279 6.72 -22.49 12.11
CA ASP A 279 7.93 -22.59 11.31
C ASP A 279 8.78 -21.30 11.30
N GLY A 280 8.39 -20.30 12.11
CA GLY A 280 9.07 -19.01 12.24
C GLY A 280 8.65 -17.97 11.22
N THR A 281 7.82 -18.30 10.22
CA THR A 281 7.28 -17.29 9.31
C THR A 281 6.26 -16.40 10.00
N GLN A 282 6.25 -15.12 9.64
CA GLN A 282 5.35 -14.13 10.21
C GLN A 282 4.82 -13.19 9.14
N LYS A 283 3.51 -12.96 9.11
CA LYS A 283 2.87 -11.90 8.33
C LYS A 283 2.31 -10.83 9.27
N THR A 284 2.73 -9.59 9.09
CA THR A 284 2.18 -8.41 9.78
C THR A 284 1.40 -7.56 8.78
N THR A 285 0.14 -7.25 9.06
CA THR A 285 -0.68 -6.30 8.31
C THR A 285 -0.87 -5.04 9.14
N HIS A 286 -0.54 -3.88 8.59
CA HIS A 286 -0.83 -2.57 9.19
C HIS A 286 -2.04 -1.96 8.51
N TYR A 287 -2.95 -1.45 9.33
CA TYR A 287 -4.17 -0.78 8.91
C TYR A 287 -4.06 0.70 9.23
N SER A 288 -4.36 1.53 8.24
CA SER A 288 -4.56 2.96 8.41
C SER A 288 -5.76 3.23 9.35
N PRO A 289 -5.90 4.44 9.94
CA PRO A 289 -7.03 4.77 10.82
C PRO A 289 -8.41 4.53 10.21
N THR A 290 -8.55 4.54 8.87
CA THR A 290 -9.80 4.23 8.18
C THR A 290 -10.19 2.75 8.23
N GLY A 291 -9.27 1.86 8.57
CA GLY A 291 -9.41 0.39 8.52
C GLY A 291 -8.91 -0.24 7.21
N ARG A 292 -8.40 0.56 6.27
CA ARG A 292 -7.77 0.05 5.03
C ARG A 292 -6.36 -0.45 5.33
N ALA A 293 -6.03 -1.66 4.85
CA ALA A 293 -4.66 -2.17 4.86
C ALA A 293 -3.74 -1.27 4.02
N GLU A 294 -2.73 -0.68 4.64
CA GLU A 294 -1.80 0.25 3.98
C GLU A 294 -0.44 -0.39 3.68
N LYS A 295 -0.04 -1.36 4.49
CA LYS A 295 1.27 -1.99 4.45
C LYS A 295 1.16 -3.42 4.99
N GLU A 296 1.81 -4.36 4.32
CA GLU A 296 2.08 -5.71 4.85
C GLU A 296 3.58 -5.94 4.97
N GLU A 297 3.98 -6.77 5.93
CA GLU A 297 5.33 -7.28 6.10
C GLU A 297 5.27 -8.79 6.21
N PHE A 298 6.20 -9.48 5.57
CA PHE A 298 6.35 -10.93 5.64
C PHE A 298 7.80 -11.28 5.97
N VAL A 299 8.00 -11.99 7.07
CA VAL A 299 9.29 -12.56 7.48
C VAL A 299 9.36 -14.01 6.98
N GLY A 300 10.30 -14.28 6.09
CA GLY A 300 10.59 -15.60 5.55
C GLY A 300 11.42 -16.48 6.48
N LYS A 301 11.45 -17.80 6.21
CA LYS A 301 12.21 -18.80 6.98
C LYS A 301 13.73 -18.60 6.94
N ASP A 302 14.18 -17.93 5.89
CA ASP A 302 15.56 -17.50 5.65
C ASP A 302 15.92 -16.18 6.38
N GLY A 303 14.97 -15.59 7.12
CA GLY A 303 15.13 -14.28 7.74
C GLY A 303 15.00 -13.10 6.77
N SER A 304 14.56 -13.34 5.53
CA SER A 304 14.21 -12.25 4.62
C SER A 304 12.97 -11.51 5.10
N LEU A 305 12.92 -10.19 4.88
CA LEU A 305 11.77 -9.34 5.17
C LEU A 305 11.24 -8.75 3.86
N LYS A 306 10.03 -9.15 3.45
CA LYS A 306 9.29 -8.50 2.35
C LYS A 306 8.28 -7.51 2.93
N THR A 307 8.46 -6.22 2.66
CA THR A 307 7.45 -5.18 2.91
C THR A 307 6.68 -4.89 1.61
N THR A 308 5.35 -4.84 1.67
CA THR A 308 4.45 -4.45 0.57
C THR A 308 3.65 -3.22 0.99
N GLN A 309 3.54 -2.20 0.13
CA GLN A 309 2.75 -0.99 0.36
C GLN A 309 1.56 -0.96 -0.62
N TYR A 310 0.40 -0.54 -0.15
CA TYR A 310 -0.87 -0.62 -0.89
C TYR A 310 -1.48 0.76 -1.18
N GLY A 311 -1.94 0.93 -2.43
CA GLY A 311 -2.73 2.08 -2.85
C GLY A 311 -4.17 2.06 -2.30
N LEU A 312 -4.94 3.10 -2.61
CA LEU A 312 -6.37 3.18 -2.22
C LEU A 312 -7.22 2.06 -2.87
N ASN A 313 -6.83 1.61 -4.05
CA ASN A 313 -7.44 0.50 -4.79
C ASN A 313 -7.04 -0.90 -4.28
N GLY A 314 -6.31 -1.00 -3.17
CA GLY A 314 -5.83 -2.28 -2.61
C GLY A 314 -4.77 -3.01 -3.44
N LYS A 315 -4.24 -2.41 -4.52
CA LYS A 315 -3.14 -2.98 -5.31
C LYS A 315 -1.78 -2.57 -4.71
N PRO A 316 -0.74 -3.43 -4.80
CA PRO A 316 0.62 -3.05 -4.44
C PRO A 316 1.11 -1.87 -5.29
N THR A 317 1.72 -0.87 -4.65
CA THR A 317 2.39 0.26 -5.31
C THR A 317 3.91 0.16 -5.19
N ARG A 318 4.39 -0.40 -4.08
CA ARG A 318 5.82 -0.63 -3.80
C ARG A 318 6.01 -1.91 -2.99
N GLU A 319 7.03 -2.68 -3.32
CA GLU A 319 7.55 -3.78 -2.50
C GLU A 319 9.04 -3.54 -2.19
N GLU A 320 9.51 -4.00 -1.03
CA GLU A 320 10.93 -4.02 -0.66
C GLU A 320 11.23 -5.35 0.01
N VAL A 321 12.11 -6.15 -0.61
CA VAL A 321 12.66 -7.37 -0.01
C VAL A 321 14.03 -7.03 0.56
N VAL A 322 14.25 -7.29 1.84
CA VAL A 322 15.55 -7.22 2.51
C VAL A 322 15.98 -8.63 2.84
N ASN A 323 17.09 -9.07 2.29
CA ASN A 323 17.64 -10.41 2.52
C ASN A 323 18.45 -10.47 3.83
N GLN A 324 18.80 -11.68 4.27
CA GLN A 324 19.57 -11.91 5.49
C GLN A 324 20.96 -11.24 5.47
N ASP A 325 21.57 -11.07 4.29
CA ASP A 325 22.84 -10.37 4.07
C ASP A 325 22.68 -8.83 4.02
N HIS A 326 21.48 -8.31 4.31
CA HIS A 326 21.05 -6.92 4.17
C HIS A 326 21.04 -6.37 2.73
N SER A 327 21.29 -7.19 1.70
CA SER A 327 20.99 -6.81 0.32
C SER A 327 19.49 -6.58 0.14
N ARG A 328 19.11 -5.73 -0.82
CA ARG A 328 17.71 -5.33 -1.00
C ARG A 328 17.27 -5.37 -2.46
N ALA A 329 16.01 -5.69 -2.69
CA ALA A 329 15.32 -5.48 -3.95
C ALA A 329 14.10 -4.57 -3.71
N VAL A 330 14.12 -3.37 -4.26
CA VAL A 330 13.01 -2.40 -4.16
C VAL A 330 12.25 -2.42 -5.47
N THR A 331 11.01 -2.88 -5.45
CA THR A 331 10.14 -2.97 -6.62
C THR A 331 9.06 -1.89 -6.58
N THR A 332 8.86 -1.15 -7.67
CA THR A 332 7.81 -0.15 -7.82
C THR A 332 6.88 -0.55 -8.96
N TYR A 333 5.57 -0.41 -8.74
CA TYR A 333 4.54 -0.78 -9.70
C TYR A 333 3.85 0.47 -10.27
N GLN A 334 3.69 0.50 -11.59
CA GLN A 334 2.95 1.55 -12.30
C GLN A 334 1.81 0.91 -13.12
N ALA A 335 0.63 1.50 -13.02
CA ALA A 335 -0.52 1.09 -13.81
C ALA A 335 -0.53 1.75 -15.19
N GLY A 336 -1.17 1.11 -16.17
CA GLY A 336 -1.51 1.72 -17.46
C GLY A 336 -2.86 2.46 -17.41
N ARG A 337 -3.28 2.97 -18.58
CA ARG A 337 -4.50 3.77 -18.81
C ARG A 337 -5.84 3.16 -18.37
N ASP A 338 -5.88 1.84 -18.25
CA ASP A 338 -7.04 1.04 -17.80
C ASP A 338 -6.91 0.57 -16.33
N GLY A 339 -5.87 1.01 -15.61
CA GLY A 339 -5.56 0.54 -14.27
C GLY A 339 -4.96 -0.88 -14.19
N SER A 340 -4.63 -1.52 -15.32
CA SER A 340 -3.88 -2.78 -15.35
C SER A 340 -2.39 -2.56 -15.00
N PRO A 341 -1.66 -3.55 -14.47
CA PRO A 341 -0.23 -3.40 -14.18
C PRO A 341 0.58 -3.27 -15.49
N ARG A 342 1.24 -2.13 -15.71
CA ARG A 342 2.03 -1.85 -16.92
C ARG A 342 3.53 -1.98 -16.68
N VAL A 343 4.09 -1.31 -15.67
CA VAL A 343 5.54 -1.32 -15.41
C VAL A 343 5.82 -1.86 -14.01
N GLN A 344 6.84 -2.71 -13.92
CA GLN A 344 7.47 -3.13 -12.67
C GLN A 344 8.96 -2.79 -12.76
N GLU A 345 9.43 -1.83 -11.96
CA GLU A 345 10.86 -1.51 -11.83
C GLU A 345 11.39 -2.09 -10.52
N THR A 346 12.40 -2.97 -10.60
CA THR A 346 13.11 -3.52 -9.43
C THR A 346 14.55 -3.00 -9.39
N VAL A 347 14.88 -2.25 -8.35
CA VAL A 347 16.24 -1.77 -8.05
C VAL A 347 16.90 -2.69 -7.02
N HIS A 348 18.02 -3.29 -7.40
CA HIS A 348 18.83 -4.13 -6.52
C HIS A 348 19.91 -3.29 -5.83
N LYS A 349 20.08 -3.52 -4.53
CA LYS A 349 21.05 -2.84 -3.66
C LYS A 349 21.87 -3.84 -2.87
N ASN A 350 23.14 -3.55 -2.64
CA ASN A 350 24.00 -4.32 -1.77
C ASN A 350 23.68 -4.08 -0.28
N SER A 351 24.40 -4.77 0.61
CA SER A 351 24.27 -4.65 2.08
C SER A 351 24.55 -3.24 2.64
N GLN A 352 25.25 -2.39 1.89
CA GLN A 352 25.50 -0.99 2.24
C GLN A 352 24.38 -0.04 1.76
N GLY A 353 23.33 -0.57 1.11
CA GLY A 353 22.24 0.22 0.52
C GLY A 353 22.60 0.91 -0.81
N VAL A 354 23.80 0.65 -1.34
CA VAL A 354 24.24 1.17 -2.65
C VAL A 354 23.60 0.34 -3.75
N ALA A 355 23.02 1.00 -4.76
CA ALA A 355 22.47 0.33 -5.93
C ALA A 355 23.57 -0.44 -6.68
N VAL A 356 23.22 -1.59 -7.26
CA VAL A 356 24.14 -2.44 -8.05
C VAL A 356 23.58 -2.79 -9.43
N SER A 357 22.27 -2.92 -9.55
CA SER A 357 21.59 -3.11 -10.83
C SER A 357 20.12 -2.67 -10.74
N LYS A 358 19.49 -2.55 -11.90
CA LYS A 358 18.05 -2.32 -12.08
C LYS A 358 17.52 -3.32 -13.10
N THR A 359 16.31 -3.80 -12.90
CA THR A 359 15.55 -4.58 -13.88
C THR A 359 14.18 -3.93 -14.06
N VAL A 360 13.77 -3.70 -15.30
CA VAL A 360 12.46 -3.12 -15.64
C VAL A 360 11.69 -4.15 -16.46
N ILE A 361 10.47 -4.46 -16.03
CA ILE A 361 9.54 -5.34 -16.75
C ILE A 361 8.35 -4.48 -17.22
N VAL A 362 8.13 -4.43 -18.53
CA VAL A 362 7.01 -3.71 -19.14
C VAL A 362 6.01 -4.72 -19.71
N ASN A 363 4.81 -4.78 -19.15
CA ASN A 363 3.67 -5.53 -19.69
C ASN A 363 3.03 -4.71 -20.82
N GLN A 364 2.64 -5.37 -21.92
CA GLN A 364 1.89 -4.77 -23.03
C GLN A 364 2.54 -3.50 -23.62
N THR A 365 3.59 -3.68 -24.43
CA THR A 365 3.96 -2.67 -25.41
C THR A 365 2.82 -2.55 -26.43
N SER A 366 2.13 -1.41 -26.48
CA SER A 366 0.91 -1.20 -27.31
C SER A 366 1.13 -1.30 -28.82
N VAL A 367 2.39 -1.45 -29.23
CA VAL A 367 2.88 -1.90 -30.53
C VAL A 367 4.10 -2.77 -30.13
N ILE A 368 4.35 -4.02 -30.56
CA ILE A 368 3.91 -4.85 -31.69
C ILE A 368 3.32 -6.20 -31.18
N LYS A 369 2.53 -6.89 -32.03
CA LYS A 369 1.92 -8.22 -31.85
C LYS A 369 2.85 -9.28 -31.24
N ASN A 370 2.40 -10.05 -30.24
CA ASN A 370 2.89 -11.36 -29.75
C ASN A 370 4.33 -11.80 -30.16
N THR A 371 5.33 -10.94 -29.94
CA THR A 371 6.73 -11.21 -30.26
C THR A 371 7.36 -12.03 -29.13
N THR A 372 7.62 -13.32 -29.36
CA THR A 372 8.39 -14.16 -28.40
C THR A 372 9.88 -13.92 -28.58
N ILE A 373 10.46 -13.01 -27.80
CA ILE A 373 11.91 -12.78 -27.80
C ILE A 373 12.58 -13.74 -26.82
N ILE A 374 13.40 -14.64 -27.37
CA ILE A 374 14.35 -15.43 -26.61
C ILE A 374 15.75 -14.85 -26.86
N LYS A 375 16.25 -14.16 -25.84
CA LYS A 375 17.60 -13.57 -25.66
C LYS A 375 17.77 -12.12 -26.11
N ASN A 376 18.73 -11.45 -25.46
CA ASN A 376 18.89 -10.00 -25.28
C ASN A 376 17.78 -9.31 -24.47
N THR A 377 16.52 -9.52 -24.82
CA THR A 377 15.35 -9.05 -24.07
C THR A 377 14.45 -10.25 -23.83
N THR A 378 14.10 -10.56 -22.58
CA THR A 378 13.16 -11.67 -22.32
C THR A 378 11.76 -11.18 -22.65
N VAL A 379 11.11 -11.71 -23.70
CA VAL A 379 9.67 -11.51 -23.91
C VAL A 379 8.92 -12.83 -23.73
N ILE A 380 8.31 -12.95 -22.55
CA ILE A 380 7.43 -14.05 -22.16
C ILE A 380 6.06 -13.44 -21.87
N ASN A 381 5.01 -13.96 -22.51
CA ASN A 381 3.61 -13.54 -22.30
C ASN A 381 3.40 -12.01 -22.42
N ASN A 382 3.97 -11.39 -23.45
CA ASN A 382 3.91 -9.94 -23.74
C ASN A 382 4.47 -9.05 -22.60
N ARG A 383 5.54 -9.51 -21.93
CA ARG A 383 6.31 -8.75 -20.93
C ARG A 383 7.74 -8.56 -21.39
N VAL A 384 8.21 -7.32 -21.48
CA VAL A 384 9.57 -6.94 -21.91
C VAL A 384 10.48 -6.76 -20.69
N GLU A 385 11.45 -7.65 -20.48
CA GLU A 385 12.48 -7.51 -19.43
C GLU A 385 13.72 -6.75 -19.95
N ARG A 386 14.09 -5.67 -19.27
CA ARG A 386 15.27 -4.84 -19.54
C ARG A 386 16.17 -4.83 -18.30
N ASN A 387 17.49 -4.98 -18.49
CA ASN A 387 18.47 -5.01 -17.41
C ASN A 387 19.43 -3.83 -17.53
N TYR A 388 19.88 -3.30 -16.39
CA TYR A 388 20.77 -2.15 -16.31
C TYR A 388 21.75 -2.33 -15.14
N ILE A 389 23.01 -1.97 -15.36
CA ILE A 389 24.08 -1.95 -14.35
C ILE A 389 24.35 -0.51 -13.88
N VAL A 390 25.13 -0.31 -12.82
CA VAL A 390 25.56 1.04 -12.41
C VAL A 390 26.70 1.54 -13.30
N GLY A 391 26.58 2.79 -13.78
CA GLY A 391 27.61 3.54 -14.50
C GLY A 391 27.80 4.94 -13.92
N ARG A 392 28.54 5.80 -14.66
CA ARG A 392 28.99 7.12 -14.16
C ARG A 392 27.85 8.11 -13.88
N TYR A 393 26.83 8.11 -14.72
CA TYR A 393 25.72 9.09 -14.68
C TYR A 393 24.39 8.45 -14.25
N GLY A 394 24.42 7.32 -13.56
CA GLY A 394 23.22 6.56 -13.18
C GLY A 394 23.31 5.12 -13.66
N TYR A 395 22.18 4.52 -14.02
CA TYR A 395 22.18 3.17 -14.60
C TYR A 395 22.64 3.21 -16.07
N VAL A 396 23.21 2.12 -16.58
CA VAL A 396 23.53 1.91 -17.99
C VAL A 396 22.84 0.64 -18.46
N TYR A 397 22.08 0.72 -19.55
CA TYR A 397 21.40 -0.43 -20.14
C TYR A 397 22.40 -1.53 -20.50
N GLU A 398 22.17 -2.74 -19.98
CA GLU A 398 23.00 -3.92 -20.18
C GLU A 398 22.34 -4.88 -21.18
N PRO A 399 22.66 -4.78 -22.48
CA PRO A 399 22.26 -5.78 -23.45
C PRO A 399 23.02 -7.09 -23.19
N ARG A 400 22.42 -8.00 -22.43
CA ARG A 400 21.76 -9.18 -23.01
C ARG A 400 22.54 -10.20 -23.87
N TYR A 401 23.77 -9.95 -24.34
CA TYR A 401 24.39 -10.61 -25.50
C TYR A 401 24.62 -12.13 -25.33
N VAL A 402 23.60 -12.96 -25.59
CA VAL A 402 23.78 -14.41 -25.65
C VAL A 402 24.19 -14.80 -27.07
N VAL A 403 25.44 -15.23 -27.22
CA VAL A 403 26.15 -15.59 -28.46
C VAL A 403 25.28 -16.33 -29.49
N TYR A 404 24.59 -15.57 -30.34
CA TYR A 404 24.06 -15.99 -31.64
C TYR A 404 23.82 -14.76 -32.50
N ARG A 405 24.15 -14.83 -33.79
CA ARG A 405 24.28 -13.65 -34.66
C ARG A 405 23.03 -13.09 -35.38
N PRO A 406 21.81 -13.69 -35.37
CA PRO A 406 20.83 -13.42 -36.43
C PRO A 406 20.26 -11.99 -36.46
N TYR A 407 20.02 -11.36 -35.31
CA TYR A 407 19.39 -10.03 -35.24
C TYR A 407 20.31 -8.90 -35.73
N ILE A 408 21.60 -8.91 -35.35
CA ILE A 408 22.58 -7.96 -35.92
C ILE A 408 22.87 -8.33 -37.38
N ALA A 409 22.95 -9.62 -37.70
CA ALA A 409 23.25 -10.07 -39.06
C ALA A 409 22.14 -9.72 -40.07
N SER A 410 20.86 -9.69 -39.69
CA SER A 410 19.79 -9.27 -40.61
C SER A 410 19.84 -7.78 -40.94
N TRP A 411 20.38 -6.96 -40.03
CA TRP A 411 20.63 -5.55 -40.27
C TRP A 411 21.91 -5.28 -41.08
N TYR A 412 22.71 -6.32 -41.30
CA TYR A 412 23.80 -6.35 -42.27
C TYR A 412 23.58 -7.44 -43.32
N ASP A 413 22.30 -7.75 -43.63
CA ASP A 413 21.94 -8.74 -44.66
C ASP A 413 22.56 -8.31 -46.01
N PRO A 414 23.20 -9.24 -46.75
CA PRO A 414 23.83 -8.92 -48.04
C PRO A 414 22.89 -8.31 -49.09
N PHE A 415 21.57 -8.39 -48.91
CA PHE A 415 20.60 -7.63 -49.68
C PHE A 415 20.78 -6.11 -49.51
N TRP A 416 21.00 -5.64 -48.27
CA TRP A 416 21.21 -4.22 -47.95
C TRP A 416 22.68 -3.82 -47.95
N TYR A 417 23.59 -4.75 -47.63
CA TYR A 417 25.02 -4.50 -47.52
C TYR A 417 25.87 -5.41 -48.44
N PRO A 418 25.62 -5.45 -49.77
CA PRO A 418 26.44 -6.24 -50.69
C PRO A 418 27.89 -5.75 -50.65
N GLY A 419 28.83 -6.66 -50.39
CA GLY A 419 30.24 -6.32 -50.20
C GLY A 419 30.53 -5.44 -48.97
N GLY A 420 29.59 -5.30 -48.04
CA GLY A 420 29.69 -4.43 -46.87
C GLY A 420 29.34 -2.96 -47.11
N VAL A 421 28.93 -2.59 -48.33
CA VAL A 421 28.50 -1.22 -48.69
C VAL A 421 26.98 -1.14 -48.65
N LEU A 422 26.42 -0.14 -47.96
CA LEU A 422 24.97 0.08 -47.91
C LEU A 422 24.43 0.42 -49.32
N VAL A 423 23.45 -0.36 -49.78
CA VAL A 423 22.69 -0.13 -51.02
C VAL A 423 21.22 0.10 -50.68
N VAL A 424 20.60 1.04 -51.39
CA VAL A 424 19.20 1.44 -51.20
C VAL A 424 18.29 0.50 -51.98
N HIS A 425 17.36 -0.15 -51.27
CA HIS A 425 16.30 -0.98 -51.85
C HIS A 425 14.94 -0.48 -51.33
N PRO A 426 14.29 0.46 -52.02
CA PRO A 426 13.07 1.10 -51.51
C PRO A 426 11.91 0.11 -51.35
N PHE A 427 11.25 0.14 -50.20
CA PHE A 427 10.04 -0.65 -49.92
C PHE A 427 8.95 0.20 -49.24
N HIS A 428 7.72 -0.33 -49.21
CA HIS A 428 6.62 0.24 -48.43
C HIS A 428 6.23 -0.71 -47.28
N PHE A 429 5.66 -0.15 -46.22
CA PHE A 429 5.15 -0.94 -45.10
C PHE A 429 3.83 -0.35 -44.60
N ALA A 430 2.82 -1.18 -44.43
CA ALA A 430 1.56 -0.81 -43.79
C ALA A 430 1.61 -1.23 -42.32
N TRP A 431 1.44 -0.26 -41.40
CA TRP A 431 1.75 -0.48 -39.99
C TRP A 431 0.62 -1.14 -39.21
N GLY A 432 -0.63 -0.89 -39.61
CA GLY A 432 -1.83 -1.35 -38.93
C GLY A 432 -2.24 -0.45 -37.74
N TRP A 433 -1.35 0.42 -37.26
CA TRP A 433 -1.67 1.39 -36.20
C TRP A 433 -2.55 2.54 -36.68
N GLU A 434 -2.81 2.66 -37.97
CA GLU A 434 -3.67 3.72 -38.54
C GLU A 434 -5.12 3.62 -38.01
N ALA A 435 -5.51 2.45 -37.49
CA ALA A 435 -6.77 2.19 -36.80
C ALA A 435 -6.72 2.40 -35.28
N GLU A 436 -5.53 2.49 -34.67
CA GLU A 436 -5.38 2.54 -33.21
C GLU A 436 -5.75 3.92 -32.64
N PRO A 437 -6.46 4.01 -31.49
CA PRO A 437 -6.92 5.27 -30.93
C PRO A 437 -5.79 6.29 -30.69
N TRP A 438 -4.63 5.84 -30.18
CA TRP A 438 -3.50 6.72 -29.87
C TRP A 438 -2.95 7.42 -31.11
N TYR A 439 -2.92 6.75 -32.26
CA TYR A 439 -2.49 7.34 -33.51
C TYR A 439 -3.62 8.18 -34.12
N ARG A 440 -4.78 7.55 -34.37
CA ARG A 440 -5.90 8.15 -35.12
C ARG A 440 -6.50 9.37 -34.42
N CYS A 441 -6.53 9.40 -33.09
CA CYS A 441 -7.33 10.34 -32.33
C CYS A 441 -6.52 11.29 -31.43
N TYR A 442 -5.25 10.98 -31.11
CA TYR A 442 -4.40 11.81 -30.25
C TYR A 442 -3.17 12.34 -30.99
N TYR A 443 -2.30 11.46 -31.47
CA TYR A 443 -0.93 11.84 -31.81
C TYR A 443 -0.52 11.68 -33.28
N GLY A 444 -1.40 11.26 -34.17
CA GLY A 444 -1.12 11.19 -35.62
C GLY A 444 -0.57 12.49 -36.24
N PRO A 445 -0.98 13.70 -35.80
CA PRO A 445 -0.37 14.95 -36.26
C PRO A 445 1.04 15.22 -35.74
N TYR A 446 1.54 14.48 -34.74
CA TYR A 446 2.83 14.72 -34.08
C TYR A 446 4.04 14.20 -34.89
N TRP A 447 3.84 13.22 -35.77
CA TRP A 447 4.82 12.81 -36.79
C TRP A 447 4.12 12.12 -37.97
N GLY A 448 4.64 12.32 -39.18
CA GLY A 448 4.30 11.49 -40.34
C GLY A 448 5.24 10.29 -40.45
N THR A 449 4.74 9.15 -40.93
CA THR A 449 5.59 8.05 -41.38
C THR A 449 6.34 8.43 -42.66
N TYR A 450 7.44 7.76 -42.97
CA TYR A 450 8.03 7.82 -44.30
C TYR A 450 7.10 7.14 -45.32
N GLU A 451 6.85 7.77 -46.47
CA GLU A 451 6.02 7.18 -47.54
C GLU A 451 6.66 5.94 -48.16
N VAL A 452 8.00 5.97 -48.27
CA VAL A 452 8.88 4.94 -48.80
C VAL A 452 10.03 4.76 -47.82
N TYR A 453 10.48 3.53 -47.60
CA TYR A 453 11.62 3.19 -46.76
C TYR A 453 12.83 2.83 -47.65
N PRO A 454 13.83 3.73 -47.85
CA PRO A 454 15.00 3.45 -48.68
C PRO A 454 15.93 2.38 -48.10
N THR A 455 15.97 2.30 -46.77
CA THR A 455 16.74 1.32 -46.00
C THR A 455 15.97 0.98 -44.72
N PRO A 456 16.29 -0.12 -44.03
CA PRO A 456 15.52 -0.53 -42.86
C PRO A 456 15.66 0.39 -41.64
N ALA A 457 16.67 1.27 -41.60
CA ALA A 457 16.81 2.27 -40.54
C ALA A 457 15.67 3.30 -40.51
N TYR A 458 15.14 3.69 -41.69
CA TYR A 458 13.97 4.57 -41.78
C TYR A 458 12.73 3.91 -41.16
N TRP A 459 12.56 2.59 -41.34
CA TRP A 459 11.48 1.82 -40.73
C TRP A 459 11.63 1.77 -39.21
N VAL A 460 12.83 1.50 -38.69
CA VAL A 460 13.08 1.52 -37.24
C VAL A 460 12.86 2.90 -36.62
N THR A 461 13.12 3.98 -37.37
CA THR A 461 12.83 5.35 -36.92
C THR A 461 11.34 5.54 -36.67
N ASP A 462 10.49 5.16 -37.63
CA ASP A 462 9.02 5.23 -37.49
C ASP A 462 8.49 4.31 -36.39
N TRP A 463 8.97 3.06 -36.35
CA TRP A 463 8.67 2.07 -35.31
C TRP A 463 8.95 2.65 -33.91
N MET A 464 10.09 3.31 -33.74
CA MET A 464 10.55 3.79 -32.45
C MET A 464 9.77 5.03 -31.99
N VAL A 465 9.55 6.00 -32.88
CA VAL A 465 8.72 7.19 -32.57
C VAL A 465 7.30 6.75 -32.20
N ALA A 466 6.69 5.87 -33.00
CA ALA A 466 5.39 5.29 -32.68
C ALA A 466 5.40 4.54 -31.34
N GLY A 467 6.44 3.75 -31.07
CA GLY A 467 6.59 3.03 -29.81
C GLY A 467 6.78 3.92 -28.58
N TYR A 468 7.36 5.11 -28.69
CA TYR A 468 7.40 6.09 -27.58
C TYR A 468 6.03 6.71 -27.31
N VAL A 469 5.32 7.10 -28.37
CA VAL A 469 4.04 7.80 -28.24
C VAL A 469 2.90 6.85 -27.86
N ALA A 470 2.92 5.60 -28.32
CA ALA A 470 2.02 4.57 -27.84
C ALA A 470 2.29 4.22 -26.37
N ASP A 471 3.55 4.25 -25.92
CA ASP A 471 3.90 4.12 -24.50
C ASP A 471 3.43 5.31 -23.66
N HIS A 472 3.52 6.54 -24.18
CA HIS A 472 2.93 7.73 -23.56
C HIS A 472 1.42 7.55 -23.35
N TYR A 473 0.71 7.16 -24.40
CA TYR A 473 -0.72 6.87 -24.33
C TYR A 473 -1.05 5.76 -23.31
N ALA A 474 -0.26 4.69 -23.28
CA ALA A 474 -0.46 3.59 -22.35
C ALA A 474 -0.14 3.97 -20.89
N ALA A 475 0.74 4.94 -20.65
CA ALA A 475 1.09 5.48 -19.33
C ALA A 475 0.13 6.59 -18.85
N SER A 476 -0.51 7.31 -19.77
CA SER A 476 -1.55 8.30 -19.47
C SER A 476 -2.71 7.66 -18.72
N VAL A 477 -3.40 8.41 -17.86
CA VAL A 477 -4.56 7.92 -17.10
C VAL A 477 -5.85 8.30 -17.82
N SER A 478 -6.79 7.37 -17.97
CA SER A 478 -8.11 7.66 -18.53
C SER A 478 -8.96 8.49 -17.57
N ALA A 479 -9.90 9.28 -18.09
CA ALA A 479 -10.82 10.05 -17.23
C ALA A 479 -11.57 9.11 -16.28
N ALA A 480 -12.07 7.97 -16.78
CA ALA A 480 -12.73 6.95 -15.97
C ALA A 480 -11.86 6.44 -14.80
N GLN A 481 -10.57 6.14 -15.03
CA GLN A 481 -9.66 5.72 -13.97
C GLN A 481 -9.38 6.85 -12.96
N ALA A 482 -9.23 8.09 -13.43
CA ALA A 482 -8.98 9.23 -12.55
C ALA A 482 -10.22 9.58 -11.68
N HIS A 483 -11.43 9.46 -12.22
CA HIS A 483 -12.66 9.59 -11.42
C HIS A 483 -12.79 8.49 -10.38
N GLU A 484 -12.39 7.25 -10.70
CA GLU A 484 -12.38 6.15 -9.72
C GLU A 484 -11.32 6.38 -8.62
N GLU A 485 -10.14 6.91 -8.97
CA GLU A 485 -9.13 7.35 -8.00
C GLU A 485 -9.69 8.47 -7.09
N ALA A 486 -10.39 9.45 -7.66
CA ALA A 486 -11.04 10.53 -6.90
C ALA A 486 -12.17 10.02 -5.99
N ARG A 487 -13.03 9.11 -6.47
CA ARG A 487 -14.10 8.47 -5.68
C ARG A 487 -13.51 7.73 -4.46
N LEU A 488 -12.48 6.92 -4.69
CA LEU A 488 -11.77 6.20 -3.62
C LEU A 488 -11.08 7.14 -2.63
N ALA A 489 -10.54 8.28 -3.10
CA ALA A 489 -9.96 9.30 -2.24
C ALA A 489 -11.03 9.99 -1.36
N HIS A 490 -12.21 10.29 -1.93
CA HIS A 490 -13.35 10.85 -1.18
C HIS A 490 -13.86 9.89 -0.10
N GLU A 491 -14.03 8.61 -0.42
CA GLU A 491 -14.44 7.58 0.55
C GLU A 491 -13.40 7.40 1.67
N GLU A 492 -12.10 7.48 1.34
CA GLU A 492 -11.04 7.45 2.35
C GLU A 492 -11.03 8.71 3.23
N ALA A 493 -11.27 9.89 2.65
CA ALA A 493 -11.37 11.14 3.40
C ALA A 493 -12.56 11.16 4.36
N GLN A 494 -13.73 10.69 3.93
CA GLN A 494 -14.90 10.52 4.80
C GLN A 494 -14.60 9.59 5.99
N ARG A 495 -14.04 8.39 5.72
CA ARG A 495 -13.62 7.47 6.80
C ARG A 495 -12.54 8.04 7.71
N ALA A 496 -11.67 8.93 7.21
CA ALA A 496 -10.64 9.57 8.01
C ALA A 496 -11.22 10.66 8.92
N THR A 497 -12.22 11.41 8.46
CA THR A 497 -13.00 12.33 9.31
C THR A 497 -13.74 11.57 10.41
N GLU A 498 -14.46 10.50 10.07
CA GLU A 498 -15.12 9.63 11.07
C GLU A 498 -14.13 9.08 12.10
N ALA A 499 -12.94 8.64 11.66
CA ALA A 499 -11.89 8.17 12.56
C ALA A 499 -11.33 9.29 13.47
N ALA A 500 -11.25 10.54 12.98
CA ALA A 500 -10.82 11.69 13.77
C ALA A 500 -11.87 12.15 14.79
N ASP A 501 -13.16 12.05 14.46
CA ASP A 501 -14.27 12.37 15.36
C ASP A 501 -14.45 11.32 16.48
N HIS A 502 -14.10 10.06 16.20
CA HIS A 502 -14.14 8.97 17.19
C HIS A 502 -12.87 8.81 18.03
N ALA A 503 -11.78 9.51 17.70
CA ALA A 503 -10.50 9.41 18.41
C ALA A 503 -10.62 9.90 19.87
N ALA A 504 -10.24 9.03 20.82
CA ALA A 504 -10.49 9.22 22.25
C ALA A 504 -9.28 9.75 23.03
N ASP A 505 -8.06 9.50 22.55
CA ASP A 505 -6.81 9.97 23.21
C ASP A 505 -5.98 10.93 22.35
N GLN A 506 -5.04 11.64 22.97
CA GLN A 506 -4.27 12.69 22.32
C GLN A 506 -3.34 12.18 21.20
N ALA A 507 -2.84 10.95 21.28
CA ALA A 507 -1.97 10.36 20.26
C ALA A 507 -2.81 9.89 19.07
N GLU A 508 -3.95 9.26 19.34
CA GLU A 508 -4.93 8.85 18.34
C GLU A 508 -5.54 10.05 17.59
N ILE A 509 -5.89 11.14 18.30
CA ILE A 509 -6.35 12.39 17.69
C ILE A 509 -5.28 12.98 16.75
N ALA A 510 -4.00 12.91 17.13
CA ALA A 510 -2.90 13.40 16.28
C ALA A 510 -2.70 12.53 15.03
N GLU A 511 -2.75 11.20 15.18
CA GLU A 511 -2.64 10.23 14.09
C GLU A 511 -3.82 10.33 13.11
N ALA A 512 -5.05 10.39 13.63
CA ALA A 512 -6.27 10.50 12.83
C ALA A 512 -6.34 11.85 12.09
N LYS A 513 -5.96 12.97 12.72
CA LYS A 513 -5.89 14.28 12.03
C LYS A 513 -4.79 14.33 10.96
N ALA A 514 -3.65 13.66 11.19
CA ALA A 514 -2.63 13.53 10.16
C ALA A 514 -3.14 12.67 8.98
N ALA A 515 -3.87 11.59 9.25
CA ALA A 515 -4.50 10.77 8.21
C ALA A 515 -5.58 11.54 7.43
N GLN A 516 -6.42 12.32 8.11
CA GLN A 516 -7.42 13.20 7.51
C GLN A 516 -6.77 14.24 6.57
N ALA A 517 -5.79 15.01 7.05
CA ALA A 517 -5.11 16.01 6.23
C ALA A 517 -4.41 15.39 4.99
N GLN A 518 -3.86 14.19 5.13
CA GLN A 518 -3.34 13.44 3.97
C GLN A 518 -4.45 12.97 3.02
N ALA A 519 -5.62 12.55 3.53
CA ALA A 519 -6.74 12.11 2.70
C ALA A 519 -7.37 13.29 1.94
N GLU A 520 -7.55 14.45 2.57
CA GLU A 520 -7.96 15.71 1.92
C GLU A 520 -6.98 16.14 0.83
N LEU A 521 -5.66 16.01 1.06
CA LEU A 521 -4.65 16.27 0.03
C LEU A 521 -4.74 15.26 -1.13
N ARG A 522 -5.02 13.97 -0.85
CA ARG A 522 -5.25 12.95 -1.90
C ARG A 522 -6.50 13.27 -2.71
N VAL A 523 -7.60 13.68 -2.08
CA VAL A 523 -8.83 14.14 -2.77
C VAL A 523 -8.49 15.25 -3.74
N LYS A 524 -7.87 16.34 -3.26
CA LYS A 524 -7.51 17.48 -4.12
C LYS A 524 -6.64 17.06 -5.32
N ASN A 525 -5.61 16.24 -5.08
CA ASN A 525 -4.71 15.79 -6.14
C ASN A 525 -5.43 14.86 -7.14
N ALA A 526 -6.36 14.02 -6.68
CA ALA A 526 -7.13 13.12 -7.54
C ALA A 526 -8.20 13.86 -8.35
N GLU A 527 -8.85 14.87 -7.78
CA GLU A 527 -9.77 15.78 -8.49
C GLU A 527 -9.05 16.58 -9.57
N GLU A 528 -7.88 17.14 -9.27
CA GLU A 528 -7.04 17.85 -10.25
C GLU A 528 -6.61 16.91 -11.40
N ARG A 529 -6.26 15.66 -11.07
CA ARG A 529 -5.94 14.62 -12.06
C ARG A 529 -7.15 14.23 -12.91
N ALA A 530 -8.33 14.07 -12.31
CA ALA A 530 -9.56 13.76 -13.02
C ALA A 530 -9.94 14.87 -13.99
N ALA A 531 -9.93 16.12 -13.52
CA ALA A 531 -10.23 17.28 -14.35
C ALA A 531 -9.22 17.46 -15.51
N ARG A 532 -7.93 17.12 -15.31
CA ARG A 532 -6.94 17.10 -16.41
C ARG A 532 -7.22 16.00 -17.42
N ALA A 533 -7.54 14.79 -16.96
CA ALA A 533 -7.86 13.66 -17.83
C ALA A 533 -9.15 13.89 -18.64
N GLU A 534 -10.19 14.48 -18.02
CA GLU A 534 -11.41 14.92 -18.73
C GLU A 534 -11.08 15.95 -19.81
N ARG A 535 -10.23 16.96 -19.53
CA ARG A 535 -9.82 17.97 -20.52
C ARG A 535 -9.02 17.38 -21.67
N GLN A 536 -8.16 16.40 -21.41
CA GLN A 536 -7.45 15.65 -22.45
C GLN A 536 -8.43 14.85 -23.32
N GLU A 537 -9.36 14.10 -22.72
CA GLU A 537 -10.36 13.31 -23.46
C GLU A 537 -11.39 14.18 -24.22
N ALA A 538 -11.75 15.35 -23.70
CA ALA A 538 -12.62 16.32 -24.39
C ALA A 538 -11.96 16.99 -25.61
N ASN A 539 -10.63 16.91 -25.73
CA ASN A 539 -9.86 17.48 -26.85
C ASN A 539 -9.44 16.45 -27.91
N VAL A 540 -9.87 15.20 -27.75
CA VAL A 540 -9.60 14.11 -28.70
C VAL A 540 -10.04 14.47 -30.12
N GLY A 541 -9.17 14.20 -31.09
CA GLY A 541 -9.37 14.49 -32.51
C GLY A 541 -9.24 15.97 -32.89
N LYS A 542 -8.95 16.88 -31.96
CA LYS A 542 -8.71 18.30 -32.24
C LYS A 542 -7.20 18.56 -32.34
N PRO A 543 -6.71 19.31 -33.36
CA PRO A 543 -5.32 19.74 -33.40
C PRO A 543 -4.98 20.57 -32.17
N ASN A 544 -3.90 20.22 -31.47
CA ASN A 544 -3.38 21.02 -30.37
C ASN A 544 -2.53 22.18 -30.93
N PRO A 545 -2.90 23.46 -30.74
CA PRO A 545 -2.14 24.60 -31.27
C PRO A 545 -0.77 24.79 -30.61
N ASN A 546 -0.55 24.16 -29.45
CA ASN A 546 0.73 24.19 -28.74
C ASN A 546 1.67 23.04 -29.16
N ALA A 547 1.18 22.06 -29.91
CA ALA A 547 2.00 20.95 -30.37
C ALA A 547 3.01 21.44 -31.42
N THR A 548 4.27 21.04 -31.26
CA THR A 548 5.31 21.15 -32.29
C THR A 548 5.69 19.74 -32.72
N PRO A 549 5.13 19.26 -33.85
CA PRO A 549 5.45 17.95 -34.42
C PRO A 549 6.95 17.76 -34.67
N ILE A 550 7.39 16.50 -34.74
CA ILE A 550 8.75 16.15 -35.12
C ILE A 550 8.97 16.56 -36.58
N ASP A 551 9.82 17.56 -36.79
CA ASP A 551 10.16 18.06 -38.11
C ASP A 551 11.06 17.08 -38.89
N LYS A 552 11.19 17.32 -40.21
CA LYS A 552 11.94 16.43 -41.10
C LYS A 552 13.44 16.36 -40.77
N GLU A 553 14.07 17.47 -40.37
CA GLU A 553 15.50 17.52 -40.04
C GLU A 553 15.78 16.75 -38.75
N THR A 554 14.98 16.98 -37.70
CA THR A 554 15.06 16.23 -36.44
C THR A 554 14.82 14.72 -36.67
N LYS A 555 13.88 14.36 -37.55
CA LYS A 555 13.60 12.96 -37.90
C LYS A 555 14.77 12.29 -38.65
N GLU A 556 15.39 12.97 -39.61
CA GLU A 556 16.60 12.48 -40.29
C GLU A 556 17.80 12.37 -39.34
N ALA A 557 17.96 13.30 -38.40
CA ALA A 557 18.98 13.22 -37.36
C ALA A 557 18.80 11.94 -36.51
N LEU A 558 17.56 11.66 -36.09
CA LEU A 558 17.22 10.43 -35.35
C LEU A 558 17.49 9.15 -36.16
N LYS A 559 17.19 9.15 -37.47
CA LYS A 559 17.50 8.06 -38.39
C LYS A 559 19.01 7.80 -38.46
N ASN A 560 19.81 8.86 -38.62
CA ASN A 560 21.28 8.75 -38.66
C ASN A 560 21.88 8.29 -37.33
N GLN A 561 21.31 8.73 -36.20
CA GLN A 561 21.69 8.25 -34.86
C GLN A 561 21.37 6.76 -34.67
N ILE A 562 20.23 6.28 -35.19
CA ILE A 562 19.89 4.85 -35.21
C ILE A 562 20.95 4.06 -36.01
N GLU A 563 21.29 4.49 -37.23
CA GLU A 563 22.34 3.85 -38.07
C GLU A 563 23.70 3.81 -37.35
N ALA A 564 24.11 4.91 -36.70
CA ALA A 564 25.35 4.98 -35.93
C ALA A 564 25.33 4.04 -34.70
N THR A 565 24.20 3.95 -34.00
CA THR A 565 24.04 3.08 -32.83
C THR A 565 24.00 1.59 -33.22
N ILE A 566 23.43 1.26 -34.37
CA ILE A 566 23.49 -0.10 -34.96
C ILE A 566 24.95 -0.49 -35.26
N ALA A 567 25.72 0.41 -35.86
CA ALA A 567 27.14 0.17 -36.16
C ALA A 567 27.99 -0.02 -34.89
N GLU A 568 27.73 0.77 -33.85
CA GLU A 568 28.31 0.56 -32.52
C GLU A 568 27.94 -0.81 -31.94
N LYS A 569 26.66 -1.19 -31.95
CA LYS A 569 26.19 -2.49 -31.44
C LYS A 569 26.84 -3.67 -32.17
N LYS A 570 27.06 -3.57 -33.49
CA LYS A 570 27.84 -4.57 -34.25
C LYS A 570 29.27 -4.68 -33.75
N GLN A 571 29.97 -3.57 -33.57
CA GLN A 571 31.34 -3.57 -33.05
C GLN A 571 31.42 -4.18 -31.64
N LEU A 572 30.47 -3.84 -30.76
CA LEU A 572 30.37 -4.42 -29.41
C LEU A 572 30.11 -5.92 -29.44
N ALA A 573 29.24 -6.41 -30.33
CA ALA A 573 29.01 -7.83 -30.49
C ALA A 573 30.26 -8.58 -31.01
N GLU A 574 30.93 -8.06 -32.04
CA GLU A 574 32.20 -8.60 -32.53
C GLU A 574 33.34 -8.56 -31.50
N GLN A 575 33.32 -7.60 -30.57
CA GLN A 575 34.24 -7.56 -29.42
C GLN A 575 33.85 -8.58 -28.35
N SER A 576 32.55 -8.75 -28.06
CA SER A 576 32.05 -9.72 -27.07
C SER A 576 32.47 -11.16 -27.41
N GLU A 577 32.39 -11.55 -28.69
CA GLU A 577 32.87 -12.84 -29.20
C GLU A 577 34.38 -13.06 -29.01
N LYS A 578 35.18 -11.99 -28.92
CA LYS A 578 36.65 -12.04 -28.83
C LYS A 578 37.19 -11.84 -27.41
N ALA A 579 36.48 -11.09 -26.57
CA ALA A 579 36.97 -10.58 -25.28
C ALA A 579 36.06 -10.87 -24.08
N GLY A 580 34.90 -11.52 -24.27
CA GLY A 580 34.00 -11.97 -23.20
C GLY A 580 33.15 -10.87 -22.54
N HIS A 581 33.72 -9.70 -22.29
CA HIS A 581 33.04 -8.54 -21.68
C HIS A 581 33.35 -7.26 -22.47
N PRO A 582 32.49 -6.82 -23.40
CA PRO A 582 32.66 -5.55 -24.09
C PRO A 582 32.41 -4.38 -23.11
N VAL A 583 33.16 -3.30 -23.26
CA VAL A 583 32.89 -2.06 -22.50
C VAL A 583 31.63 -1.42 -23.08
N LEU A 584 30.57 -1.32 -22.28
CA LEU A 584 29.35 -0.65 -22.69
C LEU A 584 29.57 0.86 -22.83
N PRO A 585 29.03 1.50 -23.87
CA PRO A 585 29.12 2.95 -24.06
C PRO A 585 28.34 3.67 -22.95
N ASP A 586 28.96 4.68 -22.35
CA ASP A 586 28.31 5.57 -21.39
C ASP A 586 27.82 6.87 -22.06
N LEU A 587 27.05 7.66 -21.30
CA LEU A 587 26.53 8.95 -21.75
C LEU A 587 27.65 9.96 -22.14
N SER A 588 28.91 9.78 -21.69
CA SER A 588 30.02 10.65 -22.10
C SER A 588 30.20 10.68 -23.62
N LYS A 589 29.93 9.57 -24.32
CA LYS A 589 30.06 9.49 -25.78
C LYS A 589 28.97 10.26 -26.52
N THR A 590 27.71 10.16 -26.06
CA THR A 590 26.57 10.82 -26.72
C THR A 590 26.50 12.31 -26.40
N LEU A 591 26.99 12.73 -25.23
CA LEU A 591 27.14 14.16 -24.88
C LEU A 591 28.24 14.86 -25.69
N ALA A 592 29.19 14.11 -26.25
CA ALA A 592 30.21 14.65 -27.15
C ALA A 592 29.71 14.83 -28.60
N ASP A 593 28.56 14.26 -28.95
CA ASP A 593 27.89 14.49 -30.24
C ASP A 593 26.86 15.62 -30.10
N PRO A 594 27.12 16.83 -30.63
CA PRO A 594 26.18 17.95 -30.55
C PRO A 594 24.91 17.72 -31.37
N ASN A 595 24.83 16.65 -32.17
CA ASN A 595 23.65 16.27 -32.95
C ASN A 595 22.84 15.10 -32.36
N HIS A 596 23.26 14.51 -31.24
CA HIS A 596 22.51 13.45 -30.58
C HIS A 596 21.16 13.98 -30.07
N VAL A 597 20.10 13.31 -30.50
CA VAL A 597 18.72 13.54 -30.09
C VAL A 597 18.41 12.58 -28.95
N TYR A 598 17.81 13.09 -27.88
CA TYR A 598 17.42 12.34 -26.70
C TYR A 598 15.90 12.24 -26.65
N PRO A 599 15.29 11.10 -27.06
CA PRO A 599 13.87 10.88 -26.87
C PRO A 599 13.56 10.65 -25.39
N VAL A 600 12.67 11.47 -24.84
CA VAL A 600 12.23 11.38 -23.45
C VAL A 600 11.51 10.06 -23.24
N SER A 601 11.91 9.31 -22.20
CA SER A 601 11.42 7.95 -21.93
C SER A 601 10.49 7.82 -20.74
N LYS A 602 10.36 8.87 -19.94
CA LYS A 602 9.40 8.99 -18.83
C LYS A 602 8.98 10.44 -18.66
N THR A 603 7.76 10.67 -18.17
CA THR A 603 7.32 11.99 -17.73
C THR A 603 8.21 12.53 -16.59
N THR A 604 8.82 13.70 -16.81
CA THR A 604 9.77 14.35 -15.88
C THR A 604 9.43 15.84 -15.73
N SER A 605 9.32 16.34 -14.50
CA SER A 605 9.20 17.78 -14.22
C SER A 605 10.55 18.48 -14.33
N VAL A 606 10.61 19.61 -15.03
CA VAL A 606 11.86 20.32 -15.35
C VAL A 606 11.78 21.82 -15.05
N THR A 607 12.94 22.46 -14.91
CA THR A 607 13.05 23.90 -14.69
C THR A 607 13.61 24.63 -15.92
N SER A 608 13.28 25.91 -16.03
CA SER A 608 13.80 26.81 -17.06
C SER A 608 15.31 27.00 -16.88
N ALA A 609 16.09 26.85 -17.96
CA ALA A 609 17.53 27.07 -17.92
C ALA A 609 17.93 28.55 -17.82
N LYS A 610 16.96 29.47 -17.91
CA LYS A 610 17.16 30.92 -17.85
C LYS A 610 17.18 31.46 -16.42
N ASP A 611 16.31 30.93 -15.56
CA ASP A 611 16.00 31.49 -14.24
C ASP A 611 15.69 30.42 -13.17
N SER A 612 15.81 29.12 -13.50
CA SER A 612 15.50 27.99 -12.63
C SER A 612 14.06 27.93 -12.12
N SER A 613 13.14 28.69 -12.72
CA SER A 613 11.70 28.59 -12.44
C SER A 613 11.12 27.27 -12.96
N PRO A 614 9.98 26.77 -12.42
CA PRO A 614 9.31 25.60 -12.97
C PRO A 614 8.90 25.85 -14.44
N ALA A 615 9.35 25.00 -15.36
CA ALA A 615 9.04 25.13 -16.79
C ALA A 615 7.84 24.27 -17.23
N GLY A 616 7.52 23.21 -16.48
CA GLY A 616 6.48 22.23 -16.81
C GLY A 616 7.03 20.80 -16.79
N THR A 617 6.37 19.90 -17.51
CA THR A 617 6.82 18.52 -17.73
C THR A 617 7.29 18.29 -19.16
N ILE A 618 8.30 17.45 -19.32
CA ILE A 618 8.58 16.75 -20.59
C ILE A 618 8.03 15.32 -20.48
N THR A 619 7.53 14.76 -21.56
CA THR A 619 6.83 13.47 -21.55
C THR A 619 7.29 12.54 -22.67
N GLU A 620 6.88 11.28 -22.61
CA GLU A 620 7.39 10.20 -23.47
C GLU A 620 7.24 10.55 -24.97
N GLY A 621 8.34 10.44 -25.71
CA GLY A 621 8.40 10.78 -27.14
C GLY A 621 8.63 12.27 -27.47
N ASP A 622 8.74 13.17 -26.48
CA ASP A 622 9.34 14.48 -26.71
C ASP A 622 10.82 14.30 -27.07
N LEU A 623 11.34 15.12 -27.99
CA LEU A 623 12.73 15.04 -28.42
C LEU A 623 13.54 16.21 -27.86
N LEU A 624 14.65 15.92 -27.20
CA LEU A 624 15.58 16.92 -26.67
C LEU A 624 16.91 16.92 -27.43
N LYS A 625 17.60 18.06 -27.44
CA LYS A 625 18.98 18.22 -27.94
C LYS A 625 19.82 18.96 -26.92
N LEU A 626 21.09 18.60 -26.77
CA LEU A 626 22.00 19.31 -25.86
C LEU A 626 22.28 20.73 -26.38
N GLU A 627 22.23 21.74 -25.51
CA GLU A 627 22.65 23.10 -25.89
C GLU A 627 24.19 23.19 -26.01
N PRO A 628 24.72 23.84 -27.06
CA PRO A 628 26.17 24.05 -27.22
C PRO A 628 26.80 24.88 -26.09
N GLY A 629 28.13 24.76 -25.90
CA GLY A 629 28.89 25.60 -24.98
C GLY A 629 28.89 25.11 -23.53
N GLN A 630 28.70 23.80 -23.32
CA GLN A 630 28.63 23.17 -22.00
C GLN A 630 29.79 22.20 -21.73
N GLU A 631 30.79 22.16 -22.61
CA GLU A 631 31.84 21.14 -22.66
C GLU A 631 32.71 21.16 -21.38
N GLU A 632 33.00 22.35 -20.83
CA GLU A 632 33.74 22.49 -19.57
C GLU A 632 32.96 21.99 -18.35
N ALA A 633 31.63 22.15 -18.33
CA ALA A 633 30.79 21.65 -17.24
C ALA A 633 30.76 20.12 -17.24
N LEU A 634 30.68 19.51 -18.44
CA LEU A 634 30.63 18.07 -18.63
C LEU A 634 31.92 17.34 -18.18
N LYS A 635 33.10 17.97 -18.29
CA LYS A 635 34.38 17.34 -17.89
C LYS A 635 34.39 16.80 -16.46
N LYS A 636 33.74 17.50 -15.53
CA LYS A 636 33.69 17.17 -14.09
C LYS A 636 32.29 16.74 -13.61
N ALA A 637 31.37 16.51 -14.54
CA ALA A 637 29.99 16.20 -14.20
C ALA A 637 29.81 14.81 -13.55
N ASP A 638 28.77 14.73 -12.75
CA ASP A 638 28.22 13.54 -12.08
C ASP A 638 26.73 13.34 -12.44
N GLU A 639 26.08 12.31 -11.90
CA GLU A 639 24.65 12.04 -12.20
C GLU A 639 23.68 13.18 -11.81
N ASN A 640 24.04 14.02 -10.83
CA ASN A 640 23.19 15.10 -10.34
C ASN A 640 23.47 16.45 -11.00
N THR A 641 24.48 16.51 -11.87
CA THR A 641 24.82 17.71 -12.64
C THR A 641 23.70 18.01 -13.64
N PHE A 642 23.19 19.24 -13.63
CA PHE A 642 22.19 19.69 -14.58
C PHE A 642 22.83 20.19 -15.88
N VAL A 643 22.30 19.74 -17.01
CA VAL A 643 22.65 20.22 -18.36
C VAL A 643 21.47 20.96 -18.97
N LYS A 644 21.78 21.96 -19.80
CA LYS A 644 20.80 22.69 -20.60
C LYS A 644 20.45 21.87 -21.83
N MET A 645 19.18 21.57 -21.99
CA MET A 645 18.61 20.85 -23.12
C MET A 645 17.59 21.74 -23.80
N ARG A 646 17.54 21.74 -25.14
CA ARG A 646 16.47 22.35 -25.91
C ARG A 646 15.41 21.32 -26.23
N VAL A 647 14.15 21.69 -26.02
CA VAL A 647 13.01 20.90 -26.49
C VAL A 647 12.88 21.11 -28.00
N MET A 648 13.07 20.06 -28.79
CA MET A 648 13.01 20.08 -30.26
C MET A 648 11.58 19.86 -30.76
N SER A 649 10.87 18.91 -30.16
CA SER A 649 9.46 18.63 -30.39
C SER A 649 8.74 18.44 -29.07
N SER A 650 7.44 18.76 -29.06
CA SER A 650 6.58 18.67 -27.89
C SER A 650 5.14 18.41 -28.33
N LYS A 651 4.44 17.50 -27.64
CA LYS A 651 3.01 17.25 -27.88
C LYS A 651 2.14 18.43 -27.41
N GLY A 652 2.71 19.33 -26.60
CA GLY A 652 2.14 20.61 -26.20
C GLY A 652 0.93 20.48 -25.26
N GLU A 653 0.79 19.34 -24.58
CA GLU A 653 -0.35 19.08 -23.70
C GLU A 653 -0.36 20.04 -22.48
N GLU A 654 -1.46 20.05 -21.73
CA GLU A 654 -1.60 20.92 -20.57
C GLU A 654 -0.49 20.65 -19.54
N GLY A 655 0.34 21.66 -19.27
CA GLY A 655 1.49 21.57 -18.36
C GLY A 655 2.80 21.08 -18.99
N GLU A 656 2.80 20.73 -20.28
CA GLU A 656 4.03 20.36 -20.99
C GLU A 656 4.90 21.56 -21.37
N VAL A 657 6.20 21.33 -21.48
CA VAL A 657 7.16 22.33 -21.98
C VAL A 657 7.02 22.46 -23.50
N LEU A 658 6.86 23.69 -23.98
CA LEU A 658 6.78 23.99 -25.43
C LEU A 658 8.15 23.84 -26.11
N ALA A 659 8.14 23.41 -27.38
CA ALA A 659 9.34 23.33 -28.19
C ALA A 659 10.03 24.70 -28.37
N GLY A 660 11.33 24.69 -28.61
CA GLY A 660 12.21 25.86 -28.60
C GLY A 660 12.66 26.30 -27.19
N THR A 661 11.96 25.90 -26.13
CA THR A 661 12.34 26.19 -24.74
C THR A 661 13.65 25.51 -24.36
N VAL A 662 14.48 26.19 -23.59
CA VAL A 662 15.69 25.63 -22.98
C VAL A 662 15.45 25.32 -21.51
N ILE A 663 15.60 24.06 -21.14
CA ILE A 663 15.33 23.50 -19.82
C ILE A 663 16.59 22.93 -19.18
N SER A 664 16.60 22.85 -17.85
CA SER A 664 17.64 22.18 -17.07
C SER A 664 17.19 20.75 -16.75
N VAL A 665 17.99 19.75 -17.15
CA VAL A 665 17.73 18.31 -16.93
C VAL A 665 18.95 17.70 -16.24
N PRO A 666 18.80 16.90 -15.16
CA PRO A 666 19.93 16.24 -14.53
C PRO A 666 20.47 15.11 -15.42
N LEU A 667 21.79 14.92 -15.45
CA LEU A 667 22.43 13.89 -16.30
C LEU A 667 21.90 12.48 -16.03
N LYS A 668 21.41 12.19 -14.82
CA LYS A 668 20.70 10.94 -14.48
C LYS A 668 19.48 10.66 -15.36
N ASP A 669 18.69 11.67 -15.66
CA ASP A 669 17.51 11.50 -16.51
C ASP A 669 17.91 11.45 -17.99
N VAL A 670 18.94 12.19 -18.40
CA VAL A 670 19.51 12.09 -19.77
C VAL A 670 20.11 10.70 -20.03
N GLN A 671 20.79 10.12 -19.03
CA GLN A 671 21.28 8.73 -19.07
C GLN A 671 20.14 7.72 -19.19
N GLU A 672 19.02 7.94 -18.50
CA GLU A 672 17.82 7.10 -18.60
C GLU A 672 17.14 7.23 -19.97
N PHE A 673 17.14 8.43 -20.59
CA PHE A 673 16.63 8.64 -21.94
C PHE A 673 17.47 7.88 -22.99
N ASP A 674 18.81 7.95 -22.92
CA ASP A 674 19.68 7.21 -23.84
C ASP A 674 19.61 5.68 -23.63
N ASN A 675 19.51 5.23 -22.37
CA ASN A 675 19.28 3.81 -22.05
C ASN A 675 18.01 3.27 -22.71
N GLU A 676 16.92 4.01 -22.58
CA GLU A 676 15.62 3.62 -23.12
C GLU A 676 15.58 3.70 -24.65
N PHE A 677 16.26 4.67 -25.25
CA PHE A 677 16.51 4.70 -26.70
C PHE A 677 17.25 3.43 -27.15
N ARG A 678 18.34 3.06 -26.46
CA ARG A 678 19.11 1.84 -26.77
C ARG A 678 18.30 0.56 -26.58
N ALA A 679 17.45 0.48 -25.56
CA ALA A 679 16.61 -0.67 -25.27
C ALA A 679 15.43 -0.79 -26.25
N LYS A 680 14.78 0.32 -26.61
CA LYS A 680 13.74 0.37 -27.66
C LYS A 680 14.33 0.05 -29.03
N LEU A 681 15.54 0.50 -29.33
CA LEU A 681 16.24 0.12 -30.55
C LEU A 681 16.40 -1.41 -30.65
N ASP A 682 16.77 -2.12 -29.58
CA ASP A 682 16.86 -3.60 -29.64
C ASP A 682 15.51 -4.28 -29.92
N GLN A 683 14.41 -3.76 -29.34
CA GLN A 683 13.05 -4.23 -29.64
C GLN A 683 12.69 -3.98 -31.11
N GLY A 684 12.97 -2.78 -31.61
CA GLY A 684 12.75 -2.41 -33.01
C GLY A 684 13.55 -3.28 -33.99
N LEU A 685 14.82 -3.55 -33.70
CA LEU A 685 15.65 -4.46 -34.49
C LEU A 685 15.10 -5.90 -34.50
N ALA A 686 14.58 -6.39 -33.37
CA ALA A 686 13.99 -7.72 -33.27
C ALA A 686 12.69 -7.84 -34.10
N ASP A 687 11.79 -6.86 -34.02
CA ASP A 687 10.58 -6.85 -34.85
C ASP A 687 10.91 -6.64 -36.33
N ALA A 688 11.96 -5.91 -36.65
CA ALA A 688 12.40 -5.69 -38.02
C ALA A 688 12.99 -6.99 -38.63
N ASP A 689 13.75 -7.78 -37.86
CA ASP A 689 14.19 -9.12 -38.29
C ASP A 689 13.01 -10.04 -38.62
N GLN A 690 11.91 -9.98 -37.86
CA GLN A 690 10.70 -10.74 -38.16
C GLN A 690 10.00 -10.28 -39.46
N ASN A 691 10.17 -9.02 -39.85
CA ASN A 691 9.57 -8.44 -41.05
C ASN A 691 10.52 -8.38 -42.25
N LYS A 692 11.78 -8.84 -42.13
CA LYS A 692 12.82 -8.73 -43.18
C LYS A 692 12.41 -9.27 -44.55
N GLU A 693 11.66 -10.38 -44.57
CA GLU A 693 11.20 -10.99 -45.83
C GLU A 693 10.08 -10.19 -46.51
N LYS A 694 9.38 -9.31 -45.76
CA LYS A 694 8.47 -8.30 -46.35
C LYS A 694 9.25 -7.11 -46.90
N PHE A 695 10.31 -6.66 -46.20
CA PHE A 695 11.15 -5.56 -46.67
C PHE A 695 11.88 -5.89 -47.98
N LYS A 696 12.09 -7.17 -48.28
CA LYS A 696 12.66 -7.68 -49.55
C LYS A 696 11.64 -7.79 -50.69
N GLN A 697 10.34 -7.61 -50.43
CA GLN A 697 9.33 -7.65 -51.49
C GLN A 697 9.39 -6.34 -52.29
N PRO A 698 9.53 -6.40 -53.63
CA PRO A 698 9.60 -5.19 -54.44
C PRO A 698 8.26 -4.45 -54.39
N THR A 699 8.32 -3.11 -54.45
CA THR A 699 7.14 -2.27 -54.65
C THR A 699 6.42 -2.70 -55.94
N GLU A 700 5.23 -3.29 -55.82
CA GLU A 700 4.40 -3.61 -56.97
C GLU A 700 4.01 -2.31 -57.70
N GLY A 701 4.72 -2.03 -58.79
CA GLY A 701 4.46 -0.89 -59.63
C GLY A 701 3.09 -1.01 -60.31
N LYS A 702 2.08 -0.33 -59.76
CA LYS A 702 0.94 0.11 -60.57
C LYS A 702 1.47 1.05 -61.65
N GLN A 703 1.77 0.50 -62.82
CA GLN A 703 1.84 1.31 -64.03
C GLN A 703 0.51 2.07 -64.19
N PRO A 704 0.53 3.39 -64.47
CA PRO A 704 -0.64 4.03 -65.03
C PRO A 704 -0.90 3.37 -66.38
N THR A 705 -2.06 2.73 -66.53
CA THR A 705 -2.54 2.27 -67.84
C THR A 705 -2.98 3.49 -68.64
N GLU A 706 -2.01 4.14 -69.26
CA GLU A 706 -2.22 5.21 -70.22
C GLU A 706 -2.95 4.62 -71.44
N LYS A 707 -4.27 4.84 -71.49
CA LYS A 707 -5.09 4.56 -72.67
C LYS A 707 -5.15 5.81 -73.54
N LEU A 708 -4.16 5.97 -74.43
CA LEU A 708 -4.33 6.11 -75.89
C LEU A 708 -3.02 6.45 -76.59
#